data_AF-A0A8C1WKA9-F1
#
_entry.id   AF-A0A8C1WKA9-F1
#
_cell.length_a   1.000
_cell.length_b   1.000
_cell.length_c   1.000
_cell.angle_alpha   90.00
_cell.angle_beta   90.00
_cell.angle_gamma   90.00
#
_symmetry.space_group_name_H-M   'P 1'
#
loop_
_entity.id
_entity.type
_entity.pdbx_description
1 polymer ?
#
loop_
_entity_poly.entity_id
_entity_poly.type
_entity_poly.pdbx_seq_one_letter_code
_entity_poly.pdbx_strand_id
1 'polypeptide(L)'
;MKQQQRHEFRPSWDLCREVPYIQDEQMPKKRVQFLKWFSCAIVGMLVFVLALLSKTSFLLLITFGNNQTKIICSEQKPTALLGIGFVLVGSSVLLLLKSTWKFIFKSATMPSKKTLFWVLCVEFLVALGAAVLTIVAMPHFDIVTNVMILNSVSILSSVFQVVAECLAKERKRLIMLPVCSIFLIVTGYVLFAISYLAFESSLAINISVGLAIVGTIFVSVNWWENYSTLFAVSFLEDISRDIAQSRNVVCIISSLVRILVTSAVVGAYVPLSGREWKLVKLVFETVVVSLVAIQIASSALCRWFVVVACKMHALRRSFVLPMYLASITVLAVFLVPTTVRLPKSNQTSTCFDNFQPKSSDEWLLLMLTDAIRTLNTRDIVVHKKTGGLVCLGCSALSWWLGLMLSTVYIWYLKIHRIERTQDLFVRRMYEGAFLEQSMLLNTRFEIRKRIKEKKCAKETIRVFLCATMWHETYDEMMKIIISMFRLDKYRPKTKEQHDVEFEFHIYFDDAFKDVDNGRHANEYAEILVDVIKEVYTIFSEEDPCTFKQKAALPRQKIINTPYGGRLEYTLPKGNLMMVHLKDKTLIRHKKRWSQIMYLYYILGWSLNRQYFKKLKAGEELDSLKENLKKDKENTYILALDGDTDFQPSAVMLLIDRLKLYPEVGAACGRIHPTGTGPMVWYQKFEYAVGHWLQKTAEHVFGCVLCSPGCFSLFRGAALMDDNVMKRYTTKASEASHYVQYDQGEDRWLCTLLLQQGWRVEYNAASDAYTNAPQDFKEFYNQRRRWGPSTMANTIDLLGSGGLTSQRNSSISKLYILYQIISMAASILGPATICLMISGSFVFILNMDENIALALAIVPPIVYLILCFKLKSDTQIKIAAIMSILYAFLMAGTILSIIGDLVKQKTFLTPSGLFLIGMVVLYIITAFLYCYTSSAFPVGIYS
;
A
#
# COMPACT_ATOMS: atom_id res chain seq x y z
N MET A 1 24.61 53.20 40.83
CA MET A 1 25.51 52.08 41.16
C MET A 1 24.68 50.80 41.26
N LYS A 2 24.80 49.95 40.23
CA LYS A 2 24.42 48.52 40.11
C LYS A 2 23.14 48.02 40.81
N GLN A 3 22.02 48.06 40.08
CA GLN A 3 20.93 47.08 40.21
C GLN A 3 21.39 45.77 39.55
N GLN A 4 21.63 44.77 40.38
CA GLN A 4 22.02 43.42 39.97
C GLN A 4 20.72 42.61 39.79
N GLN A 5 20.26 42.46 38.55
CA GLN A 5 19.13 41.60 38.21
C GLN A 5 19.48 40.15 38.58
N ARG A 6 18.62 39.58 39.42
CA ARG A 6 18.58 38.15 39.75
C ARG A 6 18.33 37.38 38.46
N HIS A 7 19.39 36.77 37.92
CA HIS A 7 19.24 35.53 37.16
C HIS A 7 18.76 34.47 38.15
N GLU A 8 17.46 34.23 38.20
CA GLU A 8 16.93 32.99 38.75
C GLU A 8 17.55 31.85 37.95
N PHE A 9 18.37 31.06 38.64
CA PHE A 9 18.79 29.75 38.20
C PHE A 9 17.52 28.97 37.80
N ARG A 10 17.27 28.86 36.50
CA ARG A 10 16.42 27.79 35.97
C ARG A 10 16.98 26.48 36.53
N PRO A 11 16.13 25.56 37.02
CA PRO A 11 16.61 24.27 37.47
C PRO A 11 17.43 23.68 36.32
N SER A 12 18.69 23.38 36.64
CA SER A 12 19.57 22.59 35.79
C SER A 12 18.74 21.45 35.23
N TRP A 13 18.66 21.41 33.91
CA TRP A 13 18.10 20.31 33.14
C TRP A 13 18.46 19.00 33.84
N ASP A 14 17.44 18.25 34.22
CA ASP A 14 17.57 17.03 35.00
C ASP A 14 18.44 16.03 34.23
N LEU A 15 19.71 15.88 34.65
CA LEU A 15 20.69 14.96 34.05
C LEU A 15 20.20 13.51 34.05
N CYS A 16 19.12 13.20 34.79
CA CYS A 16 18.56 11.86 34.93
C CYS A 16 17.14 11.72 34.34
N ARG A 17 16.56 12.75 33.71
CA ARG A 17 15.42 12.54 32.81
C ARG A 17 15.93 12.04 31.47
N GLU A 18 15.98 10.71 31.37
CA GLU A 18 16.14 9.92 30.15
C GLU A 18 16.82 10.68 29.03
N VAL A 19 18.14 10.51 28.91
CA VAL A 19 18.78 10.41 27.60
C VAL A 19 17.74 9.76 26.68
N PRO A 20 17.15 10.47 25.69
CA PRO A 20 16.16 9.85 24.84
C PRO A 20 16.89 8.67 24.24
N TYR A 21 16.51 7.45 24.65
CA TYR A 21 17.32 6.25 24.51
C TYR A 21 17.81 6.23 23.07
N ILE A 22 19.08 6.63 22.87
CA ILE A 22 19.73 6.59 21.58
C ILE A 22 19.96 5.11 21.40
N GLN A 23 18.93 4.45 20.87
CA GLN A 23 19.06 3.13 20.30
C GLN A 23 19.76 3.31 18.95
N ASP A 24 20.97 3.87 19.01
CA ASP A 24 22.00 3.64 18.02
C ASP A 24 22.08 2.12 17.85
N GLU A 25 21.95 1.69 16.61
CA GLU A 25 22.13 0.31 16.20
C GLU A 25 21.23 -0.71 16.94
N GLN A 26 19.93 -0.74 16.60
CA GLN A 26 19.23 -2.02 16.68
C GLN A 26 19.81 -3.00 15.63
N MET A 27 20.95 -3.62 15.95
CA MET A 27 21.00 -5.08 15.90
C MET A 27 19.74 -5.54 16.64
N PRO A 28 18.78 -6.22 15.98
CA PRO A 28 17.48 -6.48 16.60
C PRO A 28 17.73 -7.18 17.94
N LYS A 29 17.35 -6.52 19.06
CA LYS A 29 17.35 -7.12 20.40
C LYS A 29 16.81 -8.54 20.25
N LYS A 30 17.38 -9.56 20.93
CA LYS A 30 16.95 -10.97 20.80
C LYS A 30 15.41 -11.15 20.83
N ARG A 31 14.70 -10.30 21.59
CA ARG A 31 13.22 -10.21 21.64
C ARG A 31 12.56 -9.69 20.36
N VAL A 32 13.11 -8.70 19.67
CA VAL A 32 12.62 -8.19 18.36
C VAL A 32 12.92 -9.20 17.25
N GLN A 33 14.04 -9.90 17.32
CA GLN A 33 14.35 -10.98 16.39
C GLN A 33 13.41 -12.19 16.59
N PHE A 34 13.05 -12.49 17.84
CA PHE A 34 11.98 -13.44 18.14
C PHE A 34 10.63 -12.98 17.59
N LEU A 35 10.23 -11.72 17.80
CA LEU A 35 9.00 -11.15 17.23
C LEU A 35 8.98 -11.20 15.69
N LYS A 36 10.12 -10.95 15.02
CA LYS A 36 10.26 -11.08 13.56
C LYS A 36 10.13 -12.53 13.12
N TRP A 37 10.77 -13.46 13.83
CA TRP A 37 10.64 -14.88 13.52
C TRP A 37 9.21 -15.38 13.76
N PHE A 38 8.60 -14.94 14.87
CA PHE A 38 7.23 -15.22 15.25
C PHE A 38 6.24 -14.67 14.22
N SER A 39 6.39 -13.43 13.76
CA SER A 39 5.52 -12.86 12.72
C SER A 39 5.68 -13.58 11.38
N CYS A 40 6.92 -13.94 10.98
CA CYS A 40 7.16 -14.74 9.79
C CYS A 40 6.55 -16.14 9.91
N ALA A 41 6.61 -16.75 11.11
CA ALA A 41 6.02 -18.05 11.40
C ALA A 41 4.49 -17.99 11.35
N ILE A 42 3.87 -16.97 11.97
CA ILE A 42 2.41 -16.73 11.89
C ILE A 42 1.98 -16.57 10.44
N VAL A 43 2.65 -15.71 9.66
CA VAL A 43 2.30 -15.52 8.24
C VAL A 43 2.47 -16.82 7.47
N GLY A 44 3.53 -17.59 7.71
CA GLY A 44 3.73 -18.90 7.09
C GLY A 44 2.63 -19.91 7.44
N MET A 45 2.22 -19.96 8.72
CA MET A 45 1.13 -20.81 9.19
C MET A 45 -0.22 -20.39 8.62
N LEU A 46 -0.51 -19.09 8.55
CA LEU A 46 -1.74 -18.58 7.94
C LEU A 46 -1.79 -18.92 6.44
N VAL A 47 -0.69 -18.71 5.71
CA VAL A 47 -0.59 -19.10 4.30
C VAL A 47 -0.82 -20.60 4.13
N PHE A 48 -0.25 -21.43 5.00
CA PHE A 48 -0.43 -22.88 4.98
C PHE A 48 -1.89 -23.29 5.26
N VAL A 49 -2.49 -22.78 6.33
CA VAL A 49 -3.88 -23.09 6.72
C VAL A 49 -4.87 -22.62 5.65
N LEU A 50 -4.70 -21.42 5.10
CA LEU A 50 -5.58 -20.90 4.07
C LEU A 50 -5.45 -21.67 2.74
N ALA A 51 -4.24 -22.10 2.38
CA ALA A 51 -4.05 -22.97 1.21
C ALA A 51 -4.69 -24.35 1.42
N LEU A 52 -4.54 -24.93 2.63
CA LEU A 52 -5.16 -26.20 3.00
C LEU A 52 -6.69 -26.10 2.93
N LEU A 53 -7.28 -25.06 3.51
CA LEU A 53 -8.72 -24.82 3.49
C LEU A 53 -9.22 -24.65 2.06
N SER A 54 -8.57 -23.81 1.25
CA SER A 54 -8.95 -23.57 -0.15
C SER A 54 -8.93 -24.85 -0.98
N LYS A 55 -7.91 -25.69 -0.80
CA LYS A 55 -7.76 -26.93 -1.58
C LYS A 55 -8.75 -28.00 -1.12
N THR A 56 -8.90 -28.17 0.19
CA THR A 56 -9.83 -29.14 0.78
C THR A 56 -11.27 -28.81 0.41
N SER A 57 -11.69 -27.54 0.52
CA SER A 57 -13.06 -27.13 0.18
C SER A 57 -13.35 -27.30 -1.32
N PHE A 58 -12.38 -27.02 -2.19
CA PHE A 58 -12.52 -27.21 -3.64
C PHE A 58 -12.67 -28.69 -4.02
N LEU A 59 -11.84 -29.57 -3.44
CA LEU A 59 -11.88 -31.00 -3.72
C LEU A 59 -13.14 -31.68 -3.17
N LEU A 60 -13.62 -31.26 -2.00
CA LEU A 60 -14.91 -31.71 -1.46
C LEU A 60 -16.06 -31.31 -2.38
N LEU A 61 -16.03 -30.10 -2.92
CA LEU A 61 -17.03 -29.62 -3.87
C LEU A 61 -17.02 -30.41 -5.19
N ILE A 62 -15.85 -30.79 -5.70
CA ILE A 62 -15.71 -31.71 -6.85
C ILE A 62 -16.28 -33.09 -6.50
N THR A 63 -16.00 -33.60 -5.31
CA THR A 63 -16.47 -34.90 -4.84
C THR A 63 -18.00 -34.94 -4.81
N PHE A 64 -18.66 -33.83 -4.45
CA PHE A 64 -20.12 -33.70 -4.51
C PHE A 64 -20.70 -33.73 -5.91
N GLY A 65 -19.92 -33.37 -6.93
CA GLY A 65 -20.30 -33.55 -8.33
C GLY A 65 -20.30 -35.01 -8.80
N ASN A 66 -19.61 -35.91 -8.08
CA ASN A 66 -19.49 -37.32 -8.47
C ASN A 66 -20.84 -38.05 -8.32
N ASN A 67 -21.15 -38.95 -9.26
CA ASN A 67 -22.38 -39.73 -9.24
C ASN A 67 -22.49 -40.71 -8.06
N GLN A 68 -21.36 -41.07 -7.43
CA GLN A 68 -21.28 -42.07 -6.37
C GLN A 68 -21.50 -41.53 -4.94
N THR A 69 -21.55 -40.21 -4.75
CA THR A 69 -21.83 -39.58 -3.45
C THR A 69 -23.31 -39.61 -3.10
N LYS A 70 -23.61 -39.74 -1.80
CA LYS A 70 -24.98 -39.82 -1.26
C LYS A 70 -25.38 -38.60 -0.42
N ILE A 71 -24.44 -37.71 -0.06
CA ILE A 71 -24.75 -36.47 0.69
C ILE A 71 -25.69 -35.56 -0.07
N ILE A 72 -25.47 -35.41 -1.38
CA ILE A 72 -26.35 -34.64 -2.26
C ILE A 72 -27.14 -35.63 -3.11
N CYS A 73 -28.47 -35.57 -3.03
CA CYS A 73 -29.34 -36.41 -3.84
C CYS A 73 -29.05 -36.18 -5.33
N SER A 74 -29.23 -37.22 -6.17
CA SER A 74 -28.96 -37.16 -7.61
C SER A 74 -29.63 -35.98 -8.32
N GLU A 75 -30.78 -35.56 -7.81
CA GLU A 75 -31.58 -34.42 -8.28
C GLU A 75 -30.92 -33.06 -8.03
N GLN A 76 -30.10 -32.93 -6.98
CA GLN A 76 -29.51 -31.65 -6.55
C GLN A 76 -28.03 -31.50 -6.96
N LYS A 77 -27.42 -32.50 -7.60
CA LYS A 77 -26.03 -32.44 -8.12
C LYS A 77 -25.75 -31.28 -9.09
N PRO A 78 -26.71 -30.73 -9.87
CA PRO A 78 -26.49 -29.48 -10.62
C PRO A 78 -26.09 -28.29 -9.74
N THR A 79 -26.52 -28.24 -8.47
CA THR A 79 -26.13 -27.16 -7.54
C THR A 79 -24.65 -27.22 -7.17
N ALA A 80 -24.08 -28.42 -7.01
CA ALA A 80 -22.66 -28.62 -6.76
C ALA A 80 -21.82 -28.22 -7.98
N LEU A 81 -22.23 -28.61 -9.18
CA LEU A 81 -21.56 -28.22 -10.44
C LEU A 81 -21.58 -26.69 -10.64
N LEU A 82 -22.71 -26.05 -10.32
CA LEU A 82 -22.83 -24.59 -10.33
C LEU A 82 -21.96 -23.92 -9.27
N GLY A 83 -21.82 -24.55 -8.08
CA GLY A 83 -20.84 -24.16 -7.06
C GLY A 83 -19.39 -24.20 -7.57
N ILE A 84 -18.99 -25.26 -8.30
CA ILE A 84 -17.66 -25.36 -8.93
C ILE A 84 -17.47 -24.22 -9.93
N GLY A 85 -18.51 -23.90 -10.73
CA GLY A 85 -18.51 -22.75 -11.63
C GLY A 85 -18.25 -21.43 -10.92
N PHE A 86 -18.91 -21.18 -9.78
CA PHE A 86 -18.67 -19.98 -8.96
C PHE A 86 -17.26 -19.92 -8.39
N VAL A 87 -16.67 -21.05 -8.00
CA VAL A 87 -15.28 -21.11 -7.53
C VAL A 87 -14.29 -20.71 -8.63
N LEU A 88 -14.48 -21.21 -9.86
CA LEU A 88 -13.63 -20.84 -11.00
C LEU A 88 -13.73 -19.35 -11.35
N VAL A 89 -14.93 -18.78 -11.23
CA VAL A 89 -15.23 -17.40 -11.58
C VAL A 89 -14.90 -16.41 -10.46
N GLY A 90 -14.88 -16.85 -9.20
CA GLY A 90 -14.76 -15.98 -8.02
C GLY A 90 -13.53 -15.06 -8.06
N SER A 91 -12.36 -15.58 -8.42
CA SER A 91 -11.15 -14.75 -8.54
C SER A 91 -11.21 -13.76 -9.71
N SER A 92 -11.91 -14.11 -10.80
CA SER A 92 -12.15 -13.24 -11.95
C SER A 92 -13.10 -12.08 -11.59
N VAL A 93 -14.14 -12.34 -10.80
CA VAL A 93 -15.07 -11.29 -10.32
C VAL A 93 -14.36 -10.29 -9.41
N LEU A 94 -13.56 -10.77 -8.46
CA LEU A 94 -12.77 -9.90 -7.58
C LEU A 94 -11.76 -9.05 -8.37
N LEU A 95 -11.14 -9.62 -9.41
CA LEU A 95 -10.25 -8.87 -10.29
C LEU A 95 -11.00 -7.86 -11.15
N LEU A 96 -12.17 -8.22 -11.67
CA LEU A 96 -13.04 -7.32 -12.44
C LEU A 96 -13.40 -6.11 -11.59
N LEU A 97 -13.91 -6.29 -10.38
CA LEU A 97 -14.23 -5.20 -9.44
C LEU A 97 -13.02 -4.29 -9.20
N LYS A 98 -11.85 -4.88 -8.90
CA LYS A 98 -10.61 -4.13 -8.65
C LYS A 98 -10.11 -3.38 -9.89
N SER A 99 -10.22 -3.97 -11.07
CA SER A 99 -9.72 -3.41 -12.33
C SER A 99 -10.66 -2.33 -12.86
N THR A 100 -11.97 -2.55 -12.75
CA THR A 100 -13.01 -1.55 -13.01
C THR A 100 -12.86 -0.36 -12.08
N TRP A 101 -12.65 -0.58 -10.77
CA TRP A 101 -12.34 0.51 -9.84
C TRP A 101 -11.10 1.32 -10.26
N LYS A 102 -10.02 0.65 -10.67
CA LYS A 102 -8.82 1.36 -11.16
C LYS A 102 -9.04 2.07 -12.50
N PHE A 103 -9.82 1.49 -13.40
CA PHE A 103 -10.16 2.08 -14.69
C PHE A 103 -11.03 3.32 -14.53
N ILE A 104 -11.95 3.29 -13.55
CA ILE A 104 -12.81 4.41 -13.15
C ILE A 104 -11.96 5.57 -12.60
N PHE A 105 -11.04 5.29 -11.67
CA PHE A 105 -10.32 6.35 -10.94
C PHE A 105 -8.92 6.70 -11.48
N LYS A 106 -8.35 5.95 -12.42
CA LYS A 106 -7.03 6.23 -13.01
C LYS A 106 -7.10 6.21 -14.53
N SER A 107 -6.25 7.00 -15.19
CA SER A 107 -6.16 6.94 -16.65
C SER A 107 -5.71 5.54 -17.09
N ALA A 108 -6.38 4.99 -18.09
CA ALA A 108 -6.08 3.68 -18.66
C ALA A 108 -6.03 3.78 -20.19
N THR A 109 -4.97 3.26 -20.78
CA THR A 109 -4.82 3.20 -22.23
C THR A 109 -5.52 1.98 -22.79
N MET A 110 -6.07 2.11 -24.00
CA MET A 110 -6.67 0.99 -24.72
C MET A 110 -5.59 0.12 -25.36
N PRO A 111 -5.69 -1.23 -25.29
CA PRO A 111 -4.74 -2.12 -25.94
C PRO A 111 -4.88 -2.09 -27.47
N SER A 112 -3.81 -2.43 -28.19
CA SER A 112 -3.87 -2.63 -29.63
C SER A 112 -4.76 -3.83 -30.01
N LYS A 113 -5.29 -3.83 -31.25
CA LYS A 113 -6.13 -4.93 -31.77
C LYS A 113 -5.41 -6.28 -31.76
N LYS A 114 -4.09 -6.30 -32.01
CA LYS A 114 -3.26 -7.52 -31.99
C LYS A 114 -3.17 -8.10 -30.59
N THR A 115 -2.86 -7.25 -29.60
CA THR A 115 -2.82 -7.63 -28.19
C THR A 115 -4.17 -8.14 -27.70
N LEU A 116 -5.25 -7.45 -28.08
CA LEU A 116 -6.61 -7.86 -27.72
C LEU A 116 -6.93 -9.26 -28.25
N PHE A 117 -6.69 -9.53 -29.53
CA PHE A 117 -6.94 -10.84 -30.13
C PHE A 117 -6.14 -11.95 -29.43
N TRP A 118 -4.84 -11.74 -29.21
CA TRP A 118 -3.98 -12.72 -28.55
C TRP A 118 -4.46 -13.04 -27.13
N VAL A 119 -4.78 -12.01 -26.34
CA VAL A 119 -5.30 -12.20 -24.97
C VAL A 119 -6.64 -12.94 -25.01
N LEU A 120 -7.57 -12.57 -25.89
CA LEU A 120 -8.86 -13.25 -26.01
C LEU A 120 -8.69 -14.74 -26.32
N CYS A 121 -7.82 -15.09 -27.27
CA CYS A 121 -7.55 -16.49 -27.64
C CYS A 121 -6.95 -17.29 -26.48
N VAL A 122 -5.94 -16.74 -25.79
CA VAL A 122 -5.30 -17.44 -24.68
C VAL A 122 -6.25 -17.61 -23.50
N GLU A 123 -6.97 -16.55 -23.13
CA GLU A 123 -7.91 -16.60 -22.01
C GLU A 123 -9.10 -17.52 -22.29
N PHE A 124 -9.55 -17.61 -23.55
CA PHE A 124 -10.55 -18.58 -23.97
C PHE A 124 -10.05 -20.02 -23.77
N LEU A 125 -8.84 -20.35 -24.26
CA LEU A 125 -8.26 -21.69 -24.11
C LEU A 125 -8.07 -22.08 -22.65
N VAL A 126 -7.54 -21.16 -21.82
CA VAL A 126 -7.32 -21.38 -20.39
C VAL A 126 -8.66 -21.57 -19.66
N ALA A 127 -9.66 -20.73 -19.93
CA ALA A 127 -10.98 -20.83 -19.31
C ALA A 127 -11.70 -22.12 -19.70
N LEU A 128 -11.62 -22.51 -20.98
CA LEU A 128 -12.17 -23.76 -21.49
C LEU A 128 -11.47 -24.96 -20.85
N GLY A 129 -10.14 -24.98 -20.81
CA GLY A 129 -9.35 -26.04 -20.19
C GLY A 129 -9.65 -26.20 -18.70
N ALA A 130 -9.73 -25.09 -17.96
CA ALA A 130 -10.07 -25.08 -16.53
C ALA A 130 -11.49 -25.60 -16.27
N ALA A 131 -12.47 -25.14 -17.06
CA ALA A 131 -13.86 -25.57 -16.92
C ALA A 131 -14.04 -27.05 -17.29
N VAL A 132 -13.49 -27.50 -18.42
CA VAL A 132 -13.55 -28.91 -18.84
C VAL A 132 -12.85 -29.82 -17.83
N LEU A 133 -11.67 -29.44 -17.35
CA LEU A 133 -10.95 -30.23 -16.36
C LEU A 133 -11.76 -30.41 -15.07
N THR A 134 -12.31 -29.32 -14.53
CA THR A 134 -12.89 -29.31 -13.18
C THR A 134 -14.38 -29.68 -13.12
N ILE A 135 -15.17 -29.32 -14.15
CA ILE A 135 -16.62 -29.57 -14.21
C ILE A 135 -16.92 -30.89 -14.93
N VAL A 136 -16.16 -31.24 -15.96
CA VAL A 136 -16.44 -32.41 -16.80
C VAL A 136 -15.59 -33.62 -16.40
N ALA A 137 -14.27 -33.48 -16.26
CA ALA A 137 -13.38 -34.62 -16.03
C ALA A 137 -13.22 -35.01 -14.55
N MET A 138 -12.93 -34.06 -13.67
CA MET A 138 -12.64 -34.30 -12.25
C MET A 138 -13.74 -35.01 -11.45
N PRO A 139 -15.05 -34.76 -11.68
CA PRO A 139 -16.11 -35.49 -10.97
C PRO A 139 -16.14 -37.00 -11.21
N HIS A 140 -15.46 -37.49 -12.26
CA HIS A 140 -15.34 -38.92 -12.55
C HIS A 140 -14.17 -39.60 -11.82
N PHE A 141 -13.27 -38.84 -11.20
CA PHE A 141 -12.11 -39.36 -10.49
C PHE A 141 -12.29 -39.32 -8.97
N ASP A 142 -11.50 -40.13 -8.27
CA ASP A 142 -11.41 -40.12 -6.82
C ASP A 142 -10.65 -38.89 -6.30
N ILE A 143 -10.85 -38.58 -5.02
CA ILE A 143 -10.25 -37.40 -4.39
C ILE A 143 -8.71 -37.42 -4.44
N VAL A 144 -8.06 -38.59 -4.35
CA VAL A 144 -6.59 -38.69 -4.40
C VAL A 144 -6.10 -38.35 -5.79
N THR A 145 -6.69 -38.96 -6.83
CA THR A 145 -6.36 -38.64 -8.22
C THR A 145 -6.58 -37.17 -8.53
N ASN A 146 -7.69 -36.58 -8.06
CA ASN A 146 -7.99 -35.16 -8.27
C ASN A 146 -6.95 -34.24 -7.60
N VAL A 147 -6.47 -34.54 -6.38
CA VAL A 147 -5.37 -33.79 -5.75
C VAL A 147 -4.11 -33.82 -6.62
N MET A 148 -3.82 -34.97 -7.23
CA MET A 148 -2.60 -35.23 -7.97
C MET A 148 -2.59 -34.59 -9.36
N ILE A 149 -3.71 -34.65 -10.08
CA ILE A 149 -3.87 -34.00 -11.40
C ILE A 149 -3.61 -32.48 -11.30
N LEU A 150 -3.98 -31.84 -10.18
CA LEU A 150 -3.70 -30.40 -9.99
C LEU A 150 -2.20 -30.07 -10.05
N ASN A 151 -1.31 -31.00 -9.68
CA ASN A 151 0.14 -30.79 -9.69
C ASN A 151 0.76 -30.92 -11.09
N SER A 152 0.08 -31.55 -12.05
CA SER A 152 0.61 -31.82 -13.39
C SER A 152 0.53 -30.62 -14.36
N VAL A 153 -0.15 -29.55 -13.94
CA VAL A 153 -0.46 -28.32 -14.72
C VAL A 153 0.80 -27.48 -15.08
N SER A 154 1.99 -27.85 -14.60
CA SER A 154 3.25 -27.11 -14.82
C SER A 154 3.98 -27.41 -16.14
N ILE A 155 3.50 -28.35 -16.97
CA ILE A 155 4.22 -28.88 -18.14
C ILE A 155 4.74 -27.80 -19.11
N LEU A 156 3.89 -26.88 -19.56
CA LEU A 156 4.28 -25.86 -20.52
C LEU A 156 5.21 -24.79 -19.92
N SER A 157 5.06 -24.51 -18.63
CA SER A 157 5.98 -23.62 -17.91
C SER A 157 7.39 -24.23 -17.87
N SER A 158 7.53 -25.53 -17.60
CA SER A 158 8.84 -26.21 -17.64
C SER A 158 9.44 -26.20 -19.05
N VAL A 159 8.63 -26.41 -20.10
CA VAL A 159 9.07 -26.32 -21.51
C VAL A 159 9.59 -24.92 -21.83
N PHE A 160 8.85 -23.87 -21.48
CA PHE A 160 9.28 -22.49 -21.72
C PHE A 160 10.54 -22.11 -20.95
N GLN A 161 10.75 -22.64 -19.74
CA GLN A 161 12.01 -22.46 -19.01
C GLN A 161 13.21 -23.06 -19.76
N VAL A 162 13.08 -24.29 -20.29
CA VAL A 162 14.14 -24.91 -21.11
C VAL A 162 14.46 -24.06 -22.33
N VAL A 163 13.44 -23.62 -23.08
CA VAL A 163 13.64 -22.80 -24.28
C VAL A 163 14.29 -21.46 -23.92
N ALA A 164 13.85 -20.81 -22.85
CA ALA A 164 14.41 -19.54 -22.40
C ALA A 164 15.88 -19.67 -21.99
N GLU A 165 16.26 -20.72 -21.28
CA GLU A 165 17.65 -20.95 -20.88
C GLU A 165 18.56 -21.33 -22.07
N CYS A 166 18.04 -22.09 -23.04
CA CYS A 166 18.74 -22.37 -24.30
C CYS A 166 19.03 -21.09 -25.11
N LEU A 167 18.06 -20.16 -25.17
CA LEU A 167 18.23 -18.87 -25.85
C LEU A 167 19.20 -17.93 -25.12
N ALA A 168 19.24 -17.97 -23.78
CA ALA A 168 20.07 -17.09 -22.96
C ALA A 168 21.58 -17.41 -22.99
N LYS A 169 22.01 -18.54 -23.58
CA LYS A 169 23.42 -18.99 -23.70
C LYS A 169 24.22 -19.01 -22.38
N GLU A 170 23.59 -19.04 -21.20
CA GLU A 170 24.26 -19.12 -19.89
C GLU A 170 24.14 -20.51 -19.22
N ARG A 171 25.22 -20.95 -18.56
CA ARG A 171 25.42 -22.17 -17.70
C ARG A 171 24.48 -23.38 -17.93
N LYS A 172 25.07 -24.48 -18.44
CA LYS A 172 24.48 -25.83 -18.59
C LYS A 172 23.83 -26.46 -17.33
N ARG A 173 24.18 -26.02 -16.10
CA ARG A 173 23.72 -26.65 -14.85
C ARG A 173 22.27 -26.28 -14.46
N LEU A 174 21.74 -25.15 -14.93
CA LEU A 174 20.36 -24.75 -14.63
C LEU A 174 19.35 -25.44 -15.57
N ILE A 175 19.75 -25.72 -16.82
CA ILE A 175 18.91 -26.37 -17.84
C ILE A 175 18.47 -27.78 -17.41
N MET A 176 19.32 -28.51 -16.68
CA MET A 176 19.02 -29.86 -16.21
C MET A 176 17.78 -29.90 -15.29
N LEU A 177 17.51 -28.84 -14.51
CA LEU A 177 16.40 -28.83 -13.55
C LEU A 177 15.02 -28.80 -14.25
N PRO A 178 14.73 -27.89 -15.20
CA PRO A 178 13.49 -27.93 -15.97
C PRO A 178 13.36 -29.16 -16.88
N VAL A 179 14.47 -29.69 -17.43
CA VAL A 179 14.43 -30.93 -18.23
C VAL A 179 14.01 -32.13 -17.38
N CYS A 180 14.56 -32.28 -16.17
CA CYS A 180 14.12 -33.31 -15.22
C CYS A 180 12.65 -33.12 -14.81
N SER A 181 12.18 -31.87 -14.66
CA SER A 181 10.76 -31.57 -14.40
C SER A 181 9.86 -32.08 -15.53
N ILE A 182 10.19 -31.82 -16.80
CA ILE A 182 9.41 -32.30 -17.95
C ILE A 182 9.33 -33.82 -17.95
N PHE A 183 10.48 -34.50 -17.76
CA PHE A 183 10.53 -35.96 -17.71
C PHE A 183 9.58 -36.52 -16.64
N LEU A 184 9.66 -36.02 -15.40
CA LEU A 184 8.81 -36.47 -14.31
C LEU A 184 7.32 -36.20 -14.57
N ILE A 185 6.97 -35.05 -15.14
CA ILE A 185 5.57 -34.72 -15.46
C ILE A 185 5.01 -35.67 -16.52
N VAL A 186 5.78 -35.93 -17.59
CA VAL A 186 5.39 -36.86 -18.67
C VAL A 186 5.28 -38.29 -18.14
N THR A 187 6.25 -38.75 -17.33
CA THR A 187 6.16 -40.06 -16.66
C THR A 187 4.90 -40.17 -15.80
N GLY A 188 4.54 -39.11 -15.08
CA GLY A 188 3.29 -39.07 -14.30
C GLY A 188 2.04 -39.23 -15.16
N TYR A 189 1.95 -38.57 -16.32
CA TYR A 189 0.82 -38.74 -17.26
C TYR A 189 0.74 -40.15 -17.86
N VAL A 190 1.88 -40.75 -18.20
CA VAL A 190 1.92 -42.13 -18.71
C VAL A 190 1.44 -43.12 -17.66
N LEU A 191 1.93 -43.00 -16.42
CA LEU A 191 1.50 -43.85 -15.30
C LEU A 191 0.02 -43.66 -14.95
N PHE A 192 -0.48 -42.43 -15.03
CA PHE A 192 -1.90 -42.11 -14.84
C PHE A 192 -2.77 -42.77 -15.92
N ALA A 193 -2.39 -42.66 -17.20
CA ALA A 193 -3.11 -43.29 -18.30
C ALA A 193 -3.12 -44.82 -18.16
N ILE A 194 -1.98 -45.43 -17.83
CA ILE A 194 -1.87 -46.88 -17.59
C ILE A 194 -2.77 -47.30 -16.41
N SER A 195 -2.78 -46.53 -15.32
CA SER A 195 -3.58 -46.86 -14.13
C SER A 195 -5.08 -46.93 -14.42
N TYR A 196 -5.61 -46.08 -15.31
CA TYR A 196 -7.05 -46.06 -15.63
C TYR A 196 -7.39 -46.97 -16.81
N LEU A 197 -6.57 -46.99 -17.87
CA LEU A 197 -6.83 -47.80 -19.06
C LEU A 197 -6.64 -49.30 -18.82
N ALA A 198 -5.67 -49.70 -17.99
CA ALA A 198 -5.35 -51.10 -17.77
C ALA A 198 -6.15 -51.75 -16.62
N PHE A 199 -6.64 -50.96 -15.67
CA PHE A 199 -7.29 -51.49 -14.46
C PHE A 199 -8.76 -51.12 -14.30
N GLU A 200 -9.27 -50.09 -14.98
CA GLU A 200 -10.65 -49.58 -14.85
C GLU A 200 -11.22 -49.23 -16.25
N SER A 201 -11.47 -50.24 -17.09
CA SER A 201 -11.90 -50.02 -18.48
C SER A 201 -13.41 -49.69 -18.58
N SER A 202 -13.77 -48.41 -18.56
CA SER A 202 -15.09 -47.94 -19.00
C SER A 202 -14.98 -46.80 -20.01
N LEU A 203 -15.89 -46.76 -20.98
CA LEU A 203 -15.87 -45.76 -22.07
C LEU A 203 -15.92 -44.32 -21.52
N ALA A 204 -16.74 -44.07 -20.49
CA ALA A 204 -16.87 -42.75 -19.86
C ALA A 204 -15.60 -42.31 -19.12
N ILE A 205 -14.90 -43.23 -18.45
CA ILE A 205 -13.63 -42.94 -17.76
C ILE A 205 -12.52 -42.67 -18.79
N ASN A 206 -12.46 -43.44 -19.89
CA ASN A 206 -11.46 -43.23 -20.94
C ASN A 206 -11.56 -41.85 -21.59
N ILE A 207 -12.79 -41.40 -21.87
CA ILE A 207 -13.06 -40.05 -22.39
C ILE A 207 -12.63 -39.00 -21.35
N SER A 208 -12.96 -39.22 -20.07
CA SER A 208 -12.61 -38.30 -18.98
C SER A 208 -11.09 -38.18 -18.77
N VAL A 209 -10.34 -39.28 -18.93
CA VAL A 209 -8.86 -39.29 -18.86
C VAL A 209 -8.26 -38.44 -20.00
N GLY A 210 -8.76 -38.60 -21.22
CA GLY A 210 -8.35 -37.78 -22.36
C GLY A 210 -8.64 -36.29 -22.14
N LEU A 211 -9.85 -35.97 -21.67
CA LEU A 211 -10.25 -34.60 -21.35
C LEU A 211 -9.42 -33.99 -20.21
N ALA A 212 -9.01 -34.78 -19.21
CA ALA A 212 -8.15 -34.31 -18.12
C ALA A 212 -6.74 -33.94 -18.60
N ILE A 213 -6.14 -34.75 -19.48
CA ILE A 213 -4.81 -34.47 -20.05
C ILE A 213 -4.87 -33.22 -20.94
N VAL A 214 -5.87 -33.10 -21.81
CA VAL A 214 -6.03 -31.92 -22.66
C VAL A 214 -6.33 -30.66 -21.81
N GLY A 215 -7.19 -30.79 -20.81
CA GLY A 215 -7.54 -29.71 -19.90
C GLY A 215 -6.33 -29.17 -19.12
N THR A 216 -5.49 -30.05 -18.57
CA THR A 216 -4.26 -29.66 -17.86
C THR A 216 -3.25 -28.95 -18.77
N ILE A 217 -3.11 -29.37 -20.03
CA ILE A 217 -2.27 -28.68 -21.03
C ILE A 217 -2.82 -27.28 -21.31
N PHE A 218 -4.12 -27.12 -21.51
CA PHE A 218 -4.73 -25.81 -21.76
C PHE A 218 -4.59 -24.85 -20.56
N VAL A 219 -4.78 -25.35 -19.34
CA VAL A 219 -4.55 -24.54 -18.11
C VAL A 219 -3.08 -24.12 -18.01
N SER A 220 -2.13 -24.96 -18.44
CA SER A 220 -0.69 -24.63 -18.38
C SER A 220 -0.28 -23.42 -19.23
N VAL A 221 -1.09 -23.04 -20.24
CA VAL A 221 -0.90 -21.84 -21.06
C VAL A 221 -1.03 -20.56 -20.24
N ASN A 222 -1.73 -20.57 -19.11
CA ASN A 222 -2.04 -19.40 -18.29
C ASN A 222 -0.82 -18.53 -17.93
N TRP A 223 0.36 -19.13 -17.76
CA TRP A 223 1.60 -18.45 -17.33
C TRP A 223 2.57 -18.10 -18.46
N TRP A 224 2.13 -18.12 -19.71
CA TRP A 224 2.97 -17.76 -20.87
C TRP A 224 3.62 -16.37 -20.76
N GLU A 225 2.93 -15.37 -20.18
CA GLU A 225 3.43 -14.00 -20.00
C GLU A 225 4.75 -13.94 -19.21
N ASN A 226 5.02 -14.95 -18.37
CA ASN A 226 6.23 -15.00 -17.55
C ASN A 226 7.50 -15.19 -18.39
N TYR A 227 7.35 -15.77 -19.58
CA TYR A 227 8.45 -16.09 -20.48
C TYR A 227 8.45 -15.22 -21.74
N SER A 228 7.40 -14.39 -21.96
CA SER A 228 7.22 -13.61 -23.19
C SER A 228 8.39 -12.67 -23.50
N THR A 229 9.02 -12.10 -22.47
CA THR A 229 10.16 -11.16 -22.61
C THR A 229 11.49 -11.86 -22.88
N LEU A 230 11.54 -13.19 -22.86
CA LEU A 230 12.74 -13.99 -23.07
C LEU A 230 12.84 -14.54 -24.49
N PHE A 231 11.71 -14.62 -25.20
CA PHE A 231 11.71 -14.97 -26.62
C PHE A 231 12.13 -13.73 -27.41
N ALA A 232 13.20 -13.83 -28.22
CA ALA A 232 13.64 -12.78 -29.14
C ALA A 232 12.71 -12.61 -30.35
N VAL A 233 11.41 -12.85 -30.18
CA VAL A 233 10.37 -12.72 -31.20
C VAL A 233 9.68 -11.39 -30.98
N SER A 234 9.85 -10.45 -31.93
CA SER A 234 9.31 -9.09 -31.86
C SER A 234 7.82 -9.05 -31.52
N PHE A 235 7.04 -9.99 -32.05
CA PHE A 235 5.60 -10.08 -31.80
C PHE A 235 5.21 -10.24 -30.32
N LEU A 236 5.87 -11.13 -29.57
CA LEU A 236 5.54 -11.38 -28.16
C LEU A 236 6.05 -10.26 -27.25
N GLU A 237 7.17 -9.64 -27.63
CA GLU A 237 7.72 -8.49 -26.89
C GLU A 237 6.81 -7.27 -27.00
N ASP A 238 6.32 -6.96 -28.21
CA ASP A 238 5.39 -5.86 -28.47
C ASP A 238 4.08 -6.05 -27.70
N ILE A 239 3.51 -7.26 -27.72
CA ILE A 239 2.30 -7.60 -26.96
C ILE A 239 2.53 -7.46 -25.46
N SER A 240 3.65 -7.98 -24.93
CA SER A 240 3.95 -7.88 -23.49
C SER A 240 4.10 -6.44 -23.03
N ARG A 241 4.73 -5.59 -23.86
CA ARG A 241 4.89 -4.15 -23.61
C ARG A 241 3.56 -3.41 -23.63
N ASP A 242 2.71 -3.71 -24.62
CA ASP A 242 1.36 -3.15 -24.74
C ASP A 242 0.44 -3.59 -23.58
N ILE A 243 0.51 -4.86 -23.15
CA ILE A 243 -0.18 -5.36 -21.94
C ILE A 243 0.29 -4.63 -20.68
N ALA A 244 1.58 -4.31 -20.56
CA ALA A 244 2.10 -3.58 -19.40
C ALA A 244 1.50 -2.17 -19.30
N GLN A 245 1.27 -1.50 -20.43
CA GLN A 245 0.66 -0.17 -20.51
C GLN A 245 -0.86 -0.23 -20.27
N SER A 246 -1.55 -1.16 -20.93
CA SER A 246 -3.02 -1.29 -20.93
C SER A 246 -3.58 -2.28 -19.89
N ARG A 247 -2.77 -2.64 -18.88
CA ARG A 247 -3.02 -3.76 -17.95
C ARG A 247 -4.41 -3.80 -17.32
N ASN A 248 -4.95 -2.63 -16.94
CA ASN A 248 -6.27 -2.57 -16.30
C ASN A 248 -7.39 -3.03 -17.25
N VAL A 249 -7.35 -2.58 -18.51
CA VAL A 249 -8.33 -2.94 -19.54
C VAL A 249 -8.21 -4.41 -19.92
N VAL A 250 -6.98 -4.89 -20.11
CA VAL A 250 -6.69 -6.30 -20.39
C VAL A 250 -7.25 -7.21 -19.28
N CYS A 251 -7.12 -6.82 -18.01
CA CYS A 251 -7.69 -7.57 -16.89
C CYS A 251 -9.23 -7.59 -16.88
N ILE A 252 -9.89 -6.49 -17.26
CA ILE A 252 -11.36 -6.45 -17.39
C ILE A 252 -11.83 -7.44 -18.44
N ILE A 253 -11.21 -7.39 -19.63
CA ILE A 253 -11.56 -8.26 -20.76
C ILE A 253 -11.28 -9.73 -20.43
N SER A 254 -10.09 -10.04 -19.89
CA SER A 254 -9.74 -11.40 -19.43
C SER A 254 -10.74 -11.95 -18.41
N SER A 255 -11.18 -11.12 -17.45
CA SER A 255 -12.17 -11.54 -16.45
C SER A 255 -13.53 -11.83 -17.08
N LEU A 256 -13.99 -11.00 -18.01
CA LEU A 256 -15.27 -11.19 -18.71
C LEU A 256 -15.28 -12.46 -19.57
N VAL A 257 -14.19 -12.73 -20.31
CA VAL A 257 -14.07 -13.95 -21.12
C VAL A 257 -14.15 -15.19 -20.26
N ARG A 258 -13.43 -15.23 -19.13
CA ARG A 258 -13.48 -16.37 -18.20
C ARG A 258 -14.88 -16.59 -17.63
N ILE A 259 -15.55 -15.52 -17.21
CA ILE A 259 -16.94 -15.60 -16.73
C ILE A 259 -17.84 -16.21 -17.81
N LEU A 260 -17.77 -15.70 -19.04
CA LEU A 260 -18.61 -16.15 -20.15
C LEU A 260 -18.34 -17.61 -20.53
N VAL A 261 -17.06 -17.99 -20.71
CA VAL A 261 -16.67 -19.35 -21.11
C VAL A 261 -17.03 -20.38 -20.04
N THR A 262 -16.71 -20.11 -18.77
CA THR A 262 -17.07 -21.02 -17.68
C THR A 262 -18.58 -21.15 -17.53
N SER A 263 -19.33 -20.05 -17.65
CA SER A 263 -20.80 -20.09 -17.60
C SER A 263 -21.38 -20.88 -18.76
N ALA A 264 -20.82 -20.76 -19.97
CA ALA A 264 -21.24 -21.53 -21.13
C ALA A 264 -20.99 -23.04 -20.97
N VAL A 265 -19.84 -23.44 -20.42
CA VAL A 265 -19.51 -24.86 -20.16
C VAL A 265 -20.44 -25.45 -19.10
N VAL A 266 -20.69 -24.73 -17.98
CA VAL A 266 -21.66 -25.16 -16.97
C VAL A 266 -23.06 -25.27 -17.58
N GLY A 267 -23.47 -24.26 -18.35
CA GLY A 267 -24.75 -24.19 -19.07
C GLY A 267 -25.00 -25.37 -20.00
N ALA A 268 -23.96 -25.79 -20.73
CA ALA A 268 -24.03 -26.90 -21.69
C ALA A 268 -23.90 -28.28 -21.03
N TYR A 269 -23.05 -28.43 -20.01
CA TYR A 269 -22.78 -29.74 -19.40
C TYR A 269 -23.96 -30.28 -18.59
N VAL A 270 -24.68 -29.42 -17.87
CA VAL A 270 -25.87 -29.82 -17.09
C VAL A 270 -26.92 -30.55 -17.94
N PRO A 271 -27.40 -30.00 -19.08
CA PRO A 271 -28.35 -30.72 -19.95
C PRO A 271 -27.72 -31.92 -20.67
N LEU A 272 -26.44 -31.84 -21.08
CA LEU A 272 -25.74 -32.98 -21.70
C LEU A 272 -25.57 -34.18 -20.74
N SER A 273 -25.54 -33.92 -19.43
CA SER A 273 -25.53 -34.96 -18.39
C SER A 273 -26.90 -35.60 -18.12
N GLY A 274 -27.94 -35.22 -18.86
CA GLY A 274 -29.31 -35.73 -18.71
C GLY A 274 -30.07 -35.14 -17.52
N ARG A 275 -29.69 -33.94 -17.04
CA ARG A 275 -30.26 -33.29 -15.84
C ARG A 275 -31.01 -32.01 -16.20
N GLU A 276 -32.13 -31.74 -15.53
CA GLU A 276 -32.91 -30.52 -15.74
C GLU A 276 -32.55 -29.38 -14.80
N TRP A 277 -32.51 -28.15 -15.33
CA TRP A 277 -32.31 -26.92 -14.54
C TRP A 277 -33.45 -26.63 -13.54
N LYS A 278 -34.65 -27.18 -13.77
CA LYS A 278 -35.84 -26.94 -12.93
C LYS A 278 -35.73 -27.47 -11.50
N LEU A 279 -34.80 -28.39 -11.23
CA LEU A 279 -34.56 -28.96 -9.89
C LEU A 279 -33.54 -28.15 -9.05
N VAL A 280 -32.94 -27.09 -9.59
CA VAL A 280 -32.13 -26.15 -8.81
C VAL A 280 -33.08 -25.29 -7.97
N LYS A 281 -33.42 -25.73 -6.76
CA LYS A 281 -34.16 -24.88 -5.81
C LYS A 281 -33.37 -23.59 -5.57
N LEU A 282 -34.07 -22.45 -5.58
CA LEU A 282 -33.53 -21.10 -5.32
C LEU A 282 -32.80 -20.99 -3.98
N VAL A 283 -33.11 -21.89 -3.04
CA VAL A 283 -32.39 -22.06 -1.78
C VAL A 283 -31.23 -23.01 -2.04
N PHE A 284 -30.06 -22.44 -2.34
CA PHE A 284 -28.81 -23.17 -2.31
C PHE A 284 -28.69 -23.97 -1.00
N GLU A 285 -28.28 -25.24 -1.07
CA GLU A 285 -27.93 -25.95 0.15
C GLU A 285 -26.83 -25.17 0.90
N THR A 286 -27.09 -24.89 2.17
CA THR A 286 -26.22 -24.08 3.03
C THR A 286 -24.78 -24.59 3.01
N VAL A 287 -24.60 -25.90 2.83
CA VAL A 287 -23.29 -26.57 2.74
C VAL A 287 -22.51 -26.21 1.48
N VAL A 288 -23.15 -26.25 0.30
CA VAL A 288 -22.49 -25.90 -0.98
C VAL A 288 -22.09 -24.42 -0.97
N VAL A 289 -22.97 -23.53 -0.53
CA VAL A 289 -22.65 -22.09 -0.42
C VAL A 289 -21.55 -21.84 0.60
N SER A 290 -21.57 -22.54 1.73
CA SER A 290 -20.51 -22.42 2.73
C SER A 290 -19.16 -22.86 2.18
N LEU A 291 -19.09 -23.97 1.43
CA LEU A 291 -17.85 -24.44 0.80
C LEU A 291 -17.35 -23.47 -0.28
N VAL A 292 -18.25 -22.91 -1.10
CA VAL A 292 -17.90 -21.88 -2.10
C VAL A 292 -17.37 -20.62 -1.42
N ALA A 293 -18.05 -20.15 -0.36
CA ALA A 293 -17.63 -18.98 0.40
C ALA A 293 -16.28 -19.20 1.09
N ILE A 294 -16.07 -20.36 1.73
CA ILE A 294 -14.79 -20.74 2.34
C ILE A 294 -13.69 -20.77 1.27
N GLN A 295 -13.95 -21.35 0.10
CA GLN A 295 -12.97 -21.41 -0.98
C GLN A 295 -12.59 -20.01 -1.50
N ILE A 296 -13.57 -19.16 -1.79
CA ILE A 296 -13.30 -17.82 -2.35
C ILE A 296 -12.60 -16.95 -1.30
N ALA A 297 -13.05 -16.98 -0.04
CA ALA A 297 -12.44 -16.23 1.04
C ALA A 297 -11.02 -16.70 1.35
N SER A 298 -10.81 -18.02 1.49
CA SER A 298 -9.49 -18.58 1.82
C SER A 298 -8.48 -18.36 0.69
N SER A 299 -8.89 -18.48 -0.58
CA SER A 299 -8.01 -18.23 -1.73
C SER A 299 -7.64 -16.74 -1.87
N ALA A 300 -8.59 -15.82 -1.64
CA ALA A 300 -8.34 -14.38 -1.63
C ALA A 300 -7.40 -13.95 -0.49
N LEU A 301 -7.64 -14.45 0.72
CA LEU A 301 -6.81 -14.19 1.89
C LEU A 301 -5.41 -14.79 1.71
N CYS A 302 -5.31 -16.02 1.19
CA CYS A 302 -4.02 -16.67 0.94
C CYS A 302 -3.16 -15.82 -0.01
N ARG A 303 -3.72 -15.35 -1.14
CA ARG A 303 -3.00 -14.43 -2.04
C ARG A 303 -2.53 -13.17 -1.32
N TRP A 304 -3.36 -12.59 -0.46
CA TRP A 304 -2.98 -11.39 0.30
C TRP A 304 -1.80 -11.66 1.24
N PHE A 305 -1.85 -12.74 2.02
CA PHE A 305 -0.77 -13.12 2.94
C PHE A 305 0.51 -13.55 2.22
N VAL A 306 0.41 -14.17 1.04
CA VAL A 306 1.59 -14.43 0.19
C VAL A 306 2.27 -13.12 -0.23
N VAL A 307 1.50 -12.09 -0.62
CA VAL A 307 2.07 -10.77 -0.93
C VAL A 307 2.75 -10.15 0.29
N VAL A 308 2.18 -10.34 1.49
CA VAL A 308 2.80 -9.90 2.75
C VAL A 308 4.12 -10.65 2.99
N ALA A 309 4.14 -11.98 2.83
CA ALA A 309 5.34 -12.79 2.98
C ALA A 309 6.48 -12.35 2.03
N CYS A 310 6.15 -12.01 0.79
CA CYS A 310 7.11 -11.46 -0.17
C CYS A 310 7.65 -10.10 0.30
N LYS A 311 6.78 -9.19 0.77
CA LYS A 311 7.18 -7.86 1.28
C LYS A 311 8.05 -7.92 2.54
N MET A 312 7.87 -8.96 3.36
CA MET A 312 8.68 -9.23 4.55
C MET A 312 10.05 -9.87 4.25
N HIS A 313 10.38 -10.12 2.97
CA HIS A 313 11.59 -10.85 2.58
C HIS A 313 11.65 -12.27 3.17
N ALA A 314 10.49 -12.88 3.42
CA ALA A 314 10.32 -14.22 4.00
C ALA A 314 9.86 -15.27 2.99
N LEU A 315 10.18 -15.06 1.70
CA LEU A 315 9.70 -15.85 0.56
C LEU A 315 9.87 -17.37 0.75
N ARG A 316 11.06 -17.82 1.18
CA ARG A 316 11.38 -19.26 1.28
C ARG A 316 10.55 -19.98 2.35
N ARG A 317 10.43 -19.36 3.52
CA ARG A 317 9.84 -19.99 4.72
C ARG A 317 8.32 -19.77 4.80
N SER A 318 7.85 -18.59 4.43
CA SER A 318 6.45 -18.19 4.62
C SER A 318 5.61 -18.23 3.35
N PHE A 319 6.21 -18.47 2.18
CA PHE A 319 5.49 -18.63 0.92
C PHE A 319 5.76 -19.99 0.28
N VAL A 320 7.00 -20.26 -0.14
CA VAL A 320 7.32 -21.43 -0.97
C VAL A 320 7.09 -22.75 -0.23
N LEU A 321 7.63 -22.88 0.99
CA LEU A 321 7.47 -24.09 1.80
C LEU A 321 6.00 -24.42 2.13
N PRO A 322 5.16 -23.48 2.64
CA PRO A 322 3.73 -23.71 2.83
C PRO A 322 2.97 -24.20 1.59
N MET A 323 3.23 -23.62 0.41
CA MET A 323 2.54 -24.00 -0.83
C MET A 323 2.87 -25.45 -1.24
N TYR A 324 4.10 -25.88 -1.05
CA TYR A 324 4.50 -27.25 -1.39
C TYR A 324 3.95 -28.31 -0.43
N LEU A 325 3.82 -27.97 0.86
CA LEU A 325 3.32 -28.88 1.88
C LEU A 325 1.80 -29.04 1.85
N ALA A 326 1.07 -28.05 1.33
CA ALA A 326 -0.40 -28.08 1.30
C ALA A 326 -0.94 -29.31 0.53
N SER A 327 -0.43 -29.60 -0.67
CA SER A 327 -0.75 -30.81 -1.44
C SER A 327 -0.58 -32.12 -0.66
N ILE A 328 0.57 -32.30 0.00
CA ILE A 328 0.88 -33.53 0.76
C ILE A 328 -0.04 -33.63 1.98
N THR A 329 -0.31 -32.50 2.64
CA THR A 329 -1.14 -32.48 3.84
C THR A 329 -2.59 -32.82 3.52
N VAL A 330 -3.15 -32.28 2.42
CA VAL A 330 -4.49 -32.68 1.95
C VAL A 330 -4.55 -34.18 1.69
N LEU A 331 -3.53 -34.73 1.02
CA LEU A 331 -3.45 -36.17 0.78
C LEU A 331 -3.44 -36.97 2.10
N ALA A 332 -2.64 -36.55 3.08
CA ALA A 332 -2.58 -37.18 4.40
C ALA A 332 -3.90 -37.07 5.16
N VAL A 333 -4.59 -35.93 5.11
CA VAL A 333 -5.89 -35.71 5.77
C VAL A 333 -6.96 -36.66 5.25
N PHE A 334 -6.97 -36.98 3.95
CA PHE A 334 -7.93 -37.91 3.37
C PHE A 334 -7.52 -39.39 3.45
N LEU A 335 -6.21 -39.70 3.50
CA LEU A 335 -5.70 -41.09 3.58
C LEU A 335 -5.50 -41.61 5.01
N VAL A 336 -5.21 -40.78 6.01
CA VAL A 336 -5.01 -41.27 7.39
C VAL A 336 -6.31 -41.87 7.97
N PRO A 337 -7.49 -41.24 7.83
CA PRO A 337 -8.73 -41.81 8.35
C PRO A 337 -9.16 -43.13 7.70
N THR A 338 -8.78 -43.39 6.43
CA THR A 338 -9.09 -44.66 5.75
C THR A 338 -8.31 -45.84 6.34
N THR A 339 -7.11 -45.60 6.87
CA THR A 339 -6.28 -46.64 7.51
C THR A 339 -6.74 -46.97 8.94
N VAL A 340 -7.36 -46.01 9.64
CA VAL A 340 -7.77 -46.14 11.05
C VAL A 340 -9.21 -46.65 11.20
N ARG A 341 -10.11 -46.34 10.25
CA ARG A 341 -11.49 -46.83 10.23
C ARG A 341 -11.73 -47.72 9.01
N LEU A 342 -11.44 -49.01 9.13
CA LEU A 342 -12.10 -50.05 8.34
C LEU A 342 -13.33 -50.55 9.14
N PRO A 343 -14.57 -50.14 8.82
CA PRO A 343 -15.73 -50.90 9.26
C PRO A 343 -15.80 -52.16 8.39
N LYS A 344 -15.74 -53.33 9.04
CA LYS A 344 -16.18 -54.58 8.42
C LYS A 344 -17.68 -54.49 8.11
N SER A 345 -18.05 -54.93 6.92
CA SER A 345 -19.31 -55.58 6.56
C SER A 345 -20.61 -54.74 6.46
N ASN A 346 -21.16 -54.74 5.24
CA ASN A 346 -22.57 -54.83 4.86
C ASN A 346 -23.60 -54.00 5.65
N GLN A 347 -23.88 -52.78 5.19
CA GLN A 347 -25.24 -52.24 5.25
C GLN A 347 -25.60 -51.55 3.94
N THR A 348 -26.50 -52.18 3.19
CA THR A 348 -27.30 -51.58 2.13
C THR A 348 -28.24 -50.55 2.76
N SER A 349 -27.81 -49.29 2.86
CA SER A 349 -28.71 -48.19 3.22
C SER A 349 -29.21 -47.48 1.95
N THR A 350 -30.52 -47.53 1.77
CA THR A 350 -31.31 -46.73 0.83
C THR A 350 -31.12 -45.23 1.07
N CYS A 351 -31.56 -44.39 0.13
CA CYS A 351 -31.49 -42.93 0.20
C CYS A 351 -31.96 -42.43 1.59
N PHE A 352 -31.12 -41.69 2.31
CA PHE A 352 -31.46 -41.09 3.60
C PHE A 352 -32.26 -39.80 3.36
N ASP A 353 -33.53 -39.93 2.99
CA ASP A 353 -34.38 -38.78 2.65
C ASP A 353 -34.76 -37.89 3.85
N ASN A 354 -34.36 -38.19 5.08
CA ASN A 354 -34.79 -37.42 6.27
C ASN A 354 -33.76 -37.34 7.42
N PHE A 355 -32.45 -37.26 7.14
CA PHE A 355 -31.46 -36.99 8.19
C PHE A 355 -30.85 -35.59 8.03
N GLN A 356 -31.38 -34.61 8.78
CA GLN A 356 -30.65 -33.37 9.04
C GLN A 356 -29.65 -33.62 10.18
N PRO A 357 -28.34 -33.65 9.92
CA PRO A 357 -27.34 -33.76 10.98
C PRO A 357 -27.47 -32.58 11.96
N LYS A 358 -27.45 -32.89 13.26
CA LYS A 358 -27.73 -31.92 14.34
C LYS A 358 -26.46 -31.20 14.83
N SER A 359 -25.27 -31.61 14.39
CA SER A 359 -23.98 -31.02 14.79
C SER A 359 -23.00 -30.83 13.62
N SER A 360 -22.01 -29.95 13.78
CA SER A 360 -20.92 -29.73 12.81
C SER A 360 -20.05 -30.98 12.60
N ASP A 361 -19.92 -31.81 13.63
CA ASP A 361 -19.05 -32.99 13.61
C ASP A 361 -19.66 -34.13 12.79
N GLU A 362 -21.00 -34.25 12.79
CA GLU A 362 -21.73 -35.19 11.93
C GLU A 362 -21.58 -34.83 10.44
N TRP A 363 -21.63 -33.54 10.09
CA TRP A 363 -21.40 -33.08 8.71
C TRP A 363 -20.00 -33.45 8.22
N LEU A 364 -18.98 -33.21 9.05
CA LEU A 364 -17.60 -33.53 8.71
C LEU A 364 -17.38 -35.04 8.55
N LEU A 365 -18.01 -35.84 9.41
CA LEU A 365 -17.99 -37.30 9.32
C LEU A 365 -18.67 -37.83 8.05
N LEU A 366 -19.82 -37.25 7.68
CA LEU A 366 -20.53 -37.57 6.44
C LEU A 366 -19.67 -37.26 5.22
N MET A 367 -19.09 -36.05 5.13
CA MET A 367 -18.19 -35.66 4.03
C MET A 367 -16.99 -36.59 3.87
N LEU A 368 -16.37 -36.95 5.00
CA LEU A 368 -15.26 -37.88 5.01
C LEU A 368 -15.70 -39.28 4.54
N THR A 369 -16.89 -39.73 4.94
CA THR A 369 -17.43 -41.03 4.52
C THR A 369 -17.71 -41.08 3.02
N ASP A 370 -18.21 -39.99 2.42
CA ASP A 370 -18.40 -39.90 0.98
C ASP A 370 -17.08 -39.83 0.20
N ALA A 371 -16.07 -39.12 0.73
CA ALA A 371 -14.71 -39.15 0.16
C ALA A 371 -14.12 -40.58 0.21
N ILE A 372 -14.28 -41.28 1.33
CA ILE A 372 -13.85 -42.68 1.48
C ILE A 372 -14.63 -43.59 0.52
N ARG A 373 -15.92 -43.35 0.29
CA ARG A 373 -16.73 -44.12 -0.66
C ARG A 373 -16.21 -43.97 -2.09
N THR A 374 -15.80 -42.77 -2.52
CA THR A 374 -15.19 -42.57 -3.86
C THR A 374 -13.83 -43.26 -4.03
N LEU A 375 -13.10 -43.51 -2.94
CA LEU A 375 -11.88 -44.33 -2.95
C LEU A 375 -12.21 -45.83 -3.02
N ASN A 376 -13.21 -46.25 -2.25
CA ASN A 376 -13.62 -47.66 -2.13
C ASN A 376 -14.44 -48.17 -3.33
N THR A 377 -14.75 -47.34 -4.31
CA THR A 377 -15.36 -47.75 -5.58
C THR A 377 -14.33 -48.12 -6.65
N ARG A 378 -13.04 -47.89 -6.38
CA ARG A 378 -11.94 -48.28 -7.28
C ARG A 378 -11.58 -49.75 -7.11
N ASP A 379 -11.61 -50.51 -8.21
CA ASP A 379 -11.21 -51.93 -8.22
C ASP A 379 -9.79 -52.14 -7.71
N ILE A 380 -8.91 -51.16 -7.91
CA ILE A 380 -7.51 -51.18 -7.44
C ILE A 380 -7.45 -51.16 -5.90
N VAL A 381 -8.31 -50.38 -5.24
CA VAL A 381 -8.35 -50.20 -3.79
C VAL A 381 -9.12 -51.36 -3.14
N VAL A 382 -10.22 -51.79 -3.75
CA VAL A 382 -11.06 -52.90 -3.27
C VAL A 382 -10.32 -54.24 -3.32
N HIS A 383 -9.66 -54.54 -4.45
CA HIS A 383 -8.93 -55.80 -4.62
C HIS A 383 -7.45 -55.73 -4.20
N LYS A 384 -7.00 -54.60 -3.62
CA LYS A 384 -5.59 -54.34 -3.25
C LYS A 384 -4.60 -54.77 -4.34
N LYS A 385 -4.87 -54.43 -5.60
CA LYS A 385 -3.97 -54.77 -6.71
C LYS A 385 -2.68 -53.97 -6.56
N THR A 386 -1.61 -54.62 -6.09
CA THR A 386 -0.33 -53.98 -5.77
C THR A 386 0.22 -53.15 -6.93
N GLY A 387 0.09 -53.64 -8.17
CA GLY A 387 0.56 -52.91 -9.37
C GLY A 387 -0.15 -51.57 -9.59
N GLY A 388 -1.49 -51.52 -9.47
CA GLY A 388 -2.25 -50.29 -9.67
C GLY A 388 -1.99 -49.25 -8.57
N LEU A 389 -1.85 -49.69 -7.32
CA LEU A 389 -1.56 -48.80 -6.19
C LEU A 389 -0.13 -48.20 -6.29
N VAL A 390 0.83 -48.99 -6.74
CA VAL A 390 2.20 -48.53 -7.03
C VAL A 390 2.20 -47.52 -8.18
N CYS A 391 1.46 -47.78 -9.27
CA CYS A 391 1.33 -46.83 -10.39
C CYS A 391 0.75 -45.48 -9.93
N LEU A 392 -0.29 -45.50 -9.09
CA LEU A 392 -0.92 -44.28 -8.54
C LEU A 392 0.02 -43.52 -7.59
N GLY A 393 0.75 -44.22 -6.73
CA GLY A 393 1.74 -43.61 -5.83
C GLY A 393 2.92 -42.99 -6.60
N CYS A 394 3.43 -43.70 -7.61
CA CYS A 394 4.51 -43.22 -8.46
C CYS A 394 4.09 -42.02 -9.33
N SER A 395 2.86 -42.00 -9.86
CA SER A 395 2.35 -40.84 -10.61
C SER A 395 2.21 -39.61 -9.72
N ALA A 396 1.66 -39.78 -8.52
CA ALA A 396 1.54 -38.73 -7.49
C ALA A 396 2.90 -38.10 -7.13
N LEU A 397 3.89 -38.95 -6.82
CA LEU A 397 5.24 -38.50 -6.49
C LEU A 397 5.90 -37.79 -7.68
N SER A 398 5.72 -38.31 -8.90
CA SER A 398 6.30 -37.74 -10.11
C SER A 398 5.75 -36.35 -10.42
N TRP A 399 4.43 -36.13 -10.31
CA TRP A 399 3.84 -34.80 -10.51
C TRP A 399 4.21 -33.81 -9.41
N TRP A 400 4.29 -34.24 -8.15
CA TRP A 400 4.73 -33.37 -7.06
C TRP A 400 6.19 -32.94 -7.20
N LEU A 401 7.10 -33.89 -7.48
CA LEU A 401 8.51 -33.59 -7.77
C LEU A 401 8.68 -32.75 -9.04
N GLY A 402 7.87 -33.01 -10.07
CA GLY A 402 7.85 -32.23 -11.31
C GLY A 402 7.51 -30.76 -11.06
N LEU A 403 6.46 -30.48 -10.29
CA LEU A 403 6.06 -29.12 -9.91
C LEU A 403 7.14 -28.42 -9.06
N MET A 404 7.72 -29.14 -8.09
CA MET A 404 8.83 -28.66 -7.27
C MET A 404 9.98 -28.18 -8.15
N LEU A 405 10.51 -29.05 -9.02
CA LEU A 405 11.64 -28.76 -9.89
C LEU A 405 11.37 -27.58 -10.83
N SER A 406 10.14 -27.48 -11.38
CA SER A 406 9.74 -26.36 -12.24
C SER A 406 9.74 -25.00 -11.54
N THR A 407 9.72 -24.97 -10.20
CA THR A 407 9.60 -23.76 -9.38
C THR A 407 10.80 -23.54 -8.45
N VAL A 408 11.84 -24.38 -8.54
CA VAL A 408 13.07 -24.26 -7.73
C VAL A 408 13.75 -22.90 -7.90
N TYR A 409 13.65 -22.27 -9.08
CA TYR A 409 14.26 -20.96 -9.33
C TYR A 409 13.80 -19.88 -8.33
N ILE A 410 12.57 -19.99 -7.78
CA ILE A 410 11.98 -19.05 -6.83
C ILE A 410 12.82 -18.97 -5.55
N TRP A 411 13.45 -20.07 -5.13
CA TRP A 411 14.31 -20.11 -3.94
C TRP A 411 15.54 -19.20 -4.07
N TYR A 412 16.00 -18.98 -5.30
CA TYR A 412 17.20 -18.21 -5.62
C TYR A 412 16.89 -16.75 -5.98
N LEU A 413 15.61 -16.34 -6.03
CA LEU A 413 15.22 -14.95 -6.28
C LEU A 413 15.69 -14.03 -5.14
N LYS A 414 16.32 -12.91 -5.51
CA LYS A 414 16.69 -11.82 -4.60
C LYS A 414 15.69 -10.68 -4.78
N ILE A 415 14.73 -10.60 -3.87
CA ILE A 415 13.65 -9.59 -3.87
C ILE A 415 14.07 -8.44 -2.95
N HIS A 416 13.78 -7.20 -3.34
CA HIS A 416 14.02 -6.04 -2.47
C HIS A 416 12.91 -5.90 -1.44
N ARG A 417 13.23 -5.28 -0.30
CA ARG A 417 12.23 -5.04 0.73
C ARG A 417 11.15 -4.09 0.21
N ILE A 418 9.87 -4.42 0.43
CA ILE A 418 8.71 -3.61 -0.03
C ILE A 418 8.61 -3.51 -1.57
N GLU A 419 9.08 -4.53 -2.30
CA GLU A 419 8.91 -4.59 -3.76
C GLU A 419 7.42 -4.65 -4.15
N ARG A 420 7.05 -4.00 -5.27
CA ARG A 420 5.64 -3.89 -5.65
C ARG A 420 5.11 -5.26 -6.07
N THR A 421 3.84 -5.54 -5.77
CA THR A 421 3.17 -6.78 -6.19
C THR A 421 3.21 -7.01 -7.71
N GLN A 422 3.22 -5.94 -8.50
CA GLN A 422 3.33 -6.00 -9.96
C GLN A 422 4.74 -6.36 -10.47
N ASP A 423 5.75 -6.19 -9.61
CA ASP A 423 7.13 -6.56 -9.92
C ASP A 423 7.44 -7.99 -9.44
N LEU A 424 6.68 -8.46 -8.43
CA LEU A 424 6.72 -9.82 -7.89
C LEU A 424 5.99 -10.85 -8.76
N PHE A 425 4.76 -10.53 -9.18
CA PHE A 425 3.91 -11.41 -9.97
C PHE A 425 3.62 -10.80 -11.33
N VAL A 426 3.71 -11.60 -12.39
CA VAL A 426 3.49 -11.14 -13.76
C VAL A 426 2.01 -10.79 -13.98
N ARG A 427 1.11 -11.68 -13.57
CA ARG A 427 -0.33 -11.50 -13.67
C ARG A 427 -0.94 -11.04 -12.36
N ARG A 428 -1.92 -10.14 -12.45
CA ARG A 428 -2.72 -9.68 -11.29
C ARG A 428 -3.81 -10.66 -10.89
N MET A 429 -4.22 -11.55 -11.78
CA MET A 429 -5.17 -12.62 -11.50
C MET A 429 -4.47 -13.79 -10.77
N TYR A 430 -5.23 -14.52 -9.97
CA TYR A 430 -4.88 -15.86 -9.51
C TYR A 430 -6.05 -16.79 -9.82
N GLU A 431 -5.79 -18.07 -9.99
CA GLU A 431 -6.84 -19.08 -10.11
C GLU A 431 -7.24 -19.55 -8.71
N GLY A 432 -8.51 -19.39 -8.34
CA GLY A 432 -9.01 -19.91 -7.07
C GLY A 432 -8.89 -21.44 -6.98
N ALA A 433 -9.26 -22.14 -8.06
CA ALA A 433 -9.19 -23.60 -8.15
C ALA A 433 -7.75 -24.16 -8.14
N PHE A 434 -6.79 -23.42 -8.72
CA PHE A 434 -5.39 -23.82 -8.85
C PHE A 434 -4.47 -22.91 -8.03
N LEU A 435 -4.80 -22.66 -6.76
CA LEU A 435 -4.15 -21.63 -5.95
C LEU A 435 -2.62 -21.81 -5.85
N GLU A 436 -2.16 -23.02 -5.52
CA GLU A 436 -0.73 -23.33 -5.35
C GLU A 436 0.05 -23.09 -6.66
N GLN A 437 -0.43 -23.69 -7.76
CA GLN A 437 0.18 -23.59 -9.08
C GLN A 437 0.14 -22.14 -9.58
N SER A 438 -0.99 -21.46 -9.38
CA SER A 438 -1.20 -20.07 -9.78
C SER A 438 -0.27 -19.10 -9.05
N MET A 439 0.01 -19.32 -7.76
CA MET A 439 0.92 -18.44 -7.02
C MET A 439 2.39 -18.75 -7.33
N LEU A 440 2.78 -20.03 -7.45
CA LEU A 440 4.16 -20.42 -7.73
C LEU A 440 4.58 -20.10 -9.17
N LEU A 441 3.78 -20.47 -10.18
CA LEU A 441 4.18 -20.29 -11.60
C LEU A 441 4.05 -18.84 -12.09
N ASN A 442 3.29 -18.01 -11.38
CA ASN A 442 3.10 -16.60 -11.69
C ASN A 442 4.19 -15.68 -11.09
N THR A 443 5.09 -16.20 -10.25
CA THR A 443 6.25 -15.41 -9.80
C THR A 443 7.16 -15.12 -10.99
N ARG A 444 7.62 -13.88 -11.10
CA ARG A 444 8.41 -13.44 -12.26
C ARG A 444 9.72 -14.23 -12.38
N PHE A 445 9.95 -14.82 -13.54
CA PHE A 445 11.11 -15.67 -13.83
C PHE A 445 12.36 -14.87 -14.24
N GLU A 446 12.21 -13.59 -14.62
CA GLU A 446 13.27 -12.74 -15.21
C GLU A 446 14.68 -12.98 -14.64
N ILE A 447 15.48 -13.66 -15.46
CA ILE A 447 16.90 -13.99 -15.25
C ILE A 447 17.69 -12.69 -15.23
N ARG A 448 18.23 -12.29 -14.06
CA ARG A 448 19.45 -11.47 -13.83
C ARG A 448 19.67 -10.13 -14.57
N LYS A 449 18.94 -9.79 -15.64
CA LYS A 449 19.18 -8.67 -16.54
C LYS A 449 18.90 -7.33 -15.86
N ARG A 450 17.77 -7.22 -15.15
CA ARG A 450 17.48 -6.06 -14.27
C ARG A 450 18.47 -5.86 -13.13
N ILE A 451 19.01 -6.96 -12.58
CA ILE A 451 19.97 -6.89 -11.46
C ILE A 451 21.33 -6.42 -11.97
N LYS A 452 21.72 -6.80 -13.21
CA LYS A 452 22.96 -6.36 -13.86
C LYS A 452 22.85 -4.91 -14.34
N GLU A 453 21.72 -4.52 -14.93
CA GLU A 453 21.44 -3.13 -15.34
C GLU A 453 21.35 -2.17 -14.13
N LYS A 454 20.67 -2.56 -13.04
CA LYS A 454 20.65 -1.75 -11.79
C LYS A 454 21.98 -1.73 -11.04
N LYS A 455 22.86 -2.72 -11.22
CA LYS A 455 24.22 -2.68 -10.65
C LYS A 455 25.15 -1.73 -11.42
N CYS A 456 24.82 -1.37 -12.66
CA CYS A 456 25.74 -0.67 -13.55
C CYS A 456 25.69 0.86 -13.45
N ALA A 457 24.74 1.44 -12.72
CA ALA A 457 24.69 2.89 -12.47
C ALA A 457 24.21 3.16 -11.03
N LYS A 458 25.12 3.13 -10.05
CA LYS A 458 24.85 3.76 -8.75
C LYS A 458 25.01 5.26 -8.93
N GLU A 459 23.96 5.92 -9.40
CA GLU A 459 23.89 7.37 -9.45
C GLU A 459 23.73 7.92 -8.03
N THR A 460 24.60 8.86 -7.67
CA THR A 460 24.57 9.52 -6.36
C THR A 460 23.40 10.48 -6.30
N ILE A 461 22.60 10.37 -5.26
CA ILE A 461 21.48 11.29 -5.02
C ILE A 461 21.94 12.44 -4.14
N ARG A 462 21.55 13.67 -4.47
CA ARG A 462 21.79 14.85 -3.62
C ARG A 462 20.50 15.30 -2.96
N VAL A 463 20.52 15.41 -1.64
CA VAL A 463 19.38 15.85 -0.83
C VAL A 463 19.75 17.12 -0.09
N PHE A 464 19.04 18.20 -0.39
CA PHE A 464 19.18 19.48 0.29
C PHE A 464 18.09 19.61 1.34
N LEU A 465 18.47 19.66 2.62
CA LEU A 465 17.55 19.91 3.71
C LEU A 465 17.39 21.42 3.87
N CYS A 466 16.16 21.91 3.82
CA CYS A 466 15.84 23.34 3.87
C CYS A 466 14.85 23.59 5.00
N ALA A 467 15.35 24.06 6.14
CA ALA A 467 14.54 24.51 7.27
C ALA A 467 14.25 26.01 7.16
N THR A 468 13.01 26.42 7.41
CA THR A 468 12.64 27.84 7.56
C THR A 468 12.38 28.18 9.02
N MET A 469 12.99 29.26 9.50
CA MET A 469 12.92 29.73 10.89
C MET A 469 12.54 31.22 10.94
N TRP A 470 11.92 31.64 12.04
CA TRP A 470 11.65 33.03 12.40
C TRP A 470 11.75 33.29 13.91
N HIS A 471 10.75 32.89 14.69
CA HIS A 471 10.65 33.15 16.13
C HIS A 471 10.47 31.84 16.92
N GLU A 472 11.24 30.83 16.55
CA GLU A 472 11.25 29.55 17.26
C GLU A 472 11.86 29.71 18.66
N THR A 473 11.41 28.86 19.57
CA THR A 473 11.98 28.76 20.90
C THR A 473 13.30 27.99 20.88
N TYR A 474 14.11 28.15 21.93
CA TYR A 474 15.35 27.38 22.11
C TYR A 474 15.11 25.86 21.97
N ASP A 475 14.04 25.33 22.58
CA ASP A 475 13.69 23.91 22.52
C ASP A 475 13.28 23.45 21.11
N GLU A 476 12.64 24.32 20.33
CA GLU A 476 12.27 24.04 18.93
C GLU A 476 13.51 23.98 18.04
N MET A 477 14.37 25.00 18.13
CA MET A 477 15.64 25.04 17.39
C MET A 477 16.53 23.85 17.76
N MET A 478 16.57 23.46 19.04
CA MET A 478 17.34 22.31 19.50
C MET A 478 16.92 21.01 18.78
N LYS A 479 15.61 20.75 18.64
CA LYS A 479 15.08 19.53 18.01
C LYS A 479 15.53 19.38 16.55
N ILE A 480 15.42 20.44 15.76
CA ILE A 480 15.76 20.40 14.34
C ILE A 480 17.28 20.30 14.13
N ILE A 481 18.08 21.02 14.93
CA ILE A 481 19.55 20.93 14.86
C ILE A 481 20.00 19.52 15.25
N ILE A 482 19.48 18.94 16.33
CA ILE A 482 19.77 17.55 16.69
C ILE A 482 19.41 16.59 15.54
N SER A 483 18.26 16.78 14.88
CA SER A 483 17.85 15.94 13.74
C SER A 483 18.85 16.00 12.56
N MET A 484 19.38 17.19 12.26
CA MET A 484 20.42 17.36 11.25
C MET A 484 21.73 16.64 11.62
N PHE A 485 22.16 16.75 12.88
CA PHE A 485 23.37 16.06 13.38
C PHE A 485 23.20 14.53 13.45
N ARG A 486 22.00 14.03 13.79
CA ARG A 486 21.67 12.59 13.69
C ARG A 486 21.82 12.10 12.24
N LEU A 487 21.37 12.89 11.27
CA LEU A 487 21.49 12.54 9.86
C LEU A 487 22.96 12.55 9.38
N ASP A 488 23.76 13.52 9.83
CA ASP A 488 25.21 13.57 9.59
C ASP A 488 25.93 12.33 10.14
N LYS A 489 25.57 11.89 11.36
CA LYS A 489 26.09 10.65 11.96
C LYS A 489 25.68 9.40 11.16
N TYR A 490 24.45 9.36 10.69
CA TYR A 490 23.90 8.22 9.95
C TYR A 490 24.54 8.04 8.55
N ARG A 491 24.81 9.16 7.85
CA ARG A 491 25.43 9.18 6.51
C ARG A 491 26.61 10.16 6.49
N PRO A 492 27.78 9.73 7.02
CA PRO A 492 28.97 10.56 7.08
C PRO A 492 29.58 10.74 5.68
N LYS A 493 30.08 11.93 5.37
CA LYS A 493 30.66 12.25 4.06
C LYS A 493 31.96 11.48 3.76
N THR A 494 32.64 10.99 4.80
CA THR A 494 33.96 10.34 4.74
C THR A 494 33.92 8.83 4.47
N LYS A 495 32.76 8.15 4.52
CA LYS A 495 32.65 6.70 4.26
C LYS A 495 32.36 6.41 2.78
N GLU A 496 32.86 5.28 2.27
CA GLU A 496 32.71 4.79 0.87
C GLU A 496 31.25 4.52 0.40
N GLN A 497 30.23 4.86 1.18
CA GLN A 497 28.82 4.71 0.81
C GLN A 497 28.33 5.97 0.06
N HIS A 498 28.58 6.02 -1.25
CA HIS A 498 28.17 7.12 -2.13
C HIS A 498 26.72 7.01 -2.67
N ASP A 499 25.77 6.48 -1.90
CA ASP A 499 24.38 6.36 -2.39
C ASP A 499 23.58 7.67 -2.29
N VAL A 500 23.79 8.44 -1.21
CA VAL A 500 23.10 9.71 -0.95
C VAL A 500 24.05 10.71 -0.29
N GLU A 501 24.08 11.94 -0.78
CA GLU A 501 24.78 13.10 -0.21
C GLU A 501 23.79 14.08 0.41
N PHE A 502 24.12 14.62 1.58
CA PHE A 502 23.30 15.58 2.32
C PHE A 502 23.98 16.95 2.43
N GLU A 503 23.17 18.00 2.25
CA GLU A 503 23.55 19.39 2.49
C GLU A 503 22.44 20.07 3.29
N PHE A 504 22.80 20.77 4.37
CA PHE A 504 21.83 21.36 5.30
C PHE A 504 21.78 22.88 5.14
N HIS A 505 20.57 23.43 5.03
CA HIS A 505 20.32 24.85 4.94
C HIS A 505 19.22 25.28 5.93
N ILE A 506 19.50 26.34 6.67
CA ILE A 506 18.57 26.99 7.58
C ILE A 506 18.36 28.42 7.07
N TYR A 507 17.12 28.78 6.77
CA TYR A 507 16.74 30.12 6.33
C TYR A 507 16.05 30.85 7.48
N PHE A 508 16.82 31.69 8.17
CA PHE A 508 16.35 32.48 9.30
C PHE A 508 15.80 33.81 8.80
N ASP A 509 14.51 34.01 8.99
CA ASP A 509 13.81 35.21 8.56
C ASP A 509 13.87 36.32 9.62
N ASP A 510 13.94 37.58 9.16
CA ASP A 510 14.06 38.77 10.01
C ASP A 510 15.15 38.68 11.11
N ALA A 511 16.36 38.24 10.72
CA ALA A 511 17.45 37.92 11.64
C ALA A 511 18.14 39.15 12.27
N PHE A 512 17.79 40.37 11.87
CA PHE A 512 18.51 41.59 12.25
C PHE A 512 17.61 42.62 12.93
N LYS A 513 18.16 43.32 13.93
CA LYS A 513 17.56 44.45 14.64
C LYS A 513 18.46 45.68 14.53
N ASP A 514 17.85 46.84 14.50
CA ASP A 514 18.57 48.11 14.53
C ASP A 514 18.81 48.50 15.99
N VAL A 515 20.06 48.76 16.34
CA VAL A 515 20.50 49.23 17.65
C VAL A 515 21.25 50.56 17.42
N ASP A 516 21.32 51.43 18.43
CA ASP A 516 21.91 52.78 18.32
C ASP A 516 23.34 52.80 17.72
N ASN A 517 24.08 51.69 17.78
CA ASN A 517 25.43 51.50 17.23
C ASN A 517 25.52 50.64 15.95
N GLY A 518 24.42 50.47 15.23
CA GLY A 518 24.36 49.76 13.96
C GLY A 518 23.45 48.55 13.97
N ARG A 519 23.57 47.71 12.95
CA ARG A 519 22.67 46.58 12.73
C ARG A 519 23.24 45.30 13.34
N HIS A 520 22.50 44.72 14.29
CA HIS A 520 22.92 43.53 15.03
C HIS A 520 21.99 42.35 14.74
N ALA A 521 22.47 41.13 15.00
CA ALA A 521 21.62 39.96 15.03
C ALA A 521 20.52 40.13 16.10
N ASN A 522 19.33 39.61 15.84
CA ASN A 522 18.28 39.57 16.83
C ASN A 522 18.57 38.47 17.89
N GLU A 523 17.83 38.50 19.00
CA GLU A 523 18.01 37.55 20.10
C GLU A 523 17.80 36.09 19.67
N TYR A 524 16.86 35.84 18.76
CA TYR A 524 16.56 34.49 18.27
C TYR A 524 17.68 33.90 17.39
N ALA A 525 18.33 34.75 16.58
CA ALA A 525 19.48 34.35 15.77
C ALA A 525 20.71 34.09 16.65
N GLU A 526 20.89 34.84 17.75
CA GLU A 526 21.91 34.57 18.77
C GLU A 526 21.64 33.21 19.46
N ILE A 527 20.39 32.97 19.87
CA ILE A 527 19.95 31.68 20.44
C ILE A 527 20.27 30.51 19.49
N LEU A 528 20.02 30.65 18.18
CA LEU A 528 20.33 29.60 17.22
C LEU A 528 21.83 29.25 17.20
N VAL A 529 22.71 30.25 17.28
CA VAL A 529 24.17 30.02 17.30
C VAL A 529 24.57 29.29 18.59
N ASP A 530 23.98 29.64 19.73
CA ASP A 530 24.21 28.95 21.00
C ASP A 530 23.74 27.49 20.95
N VAL A 531 22.55 27.23 20.40
CA VAL A 531 22.03 25.88 20.19
C VAL A 531 22.96 25.06 19.29
N ILE A 532 23.42 25.63 18.17
CA ILE A 532 24.36 24.93 17.26
C ILE A 532 25.64 24.56 17.98
N LYS A 533 26.19 25.47 18.80
CA LYS A 533 27.42 25.24 19.57
C LYS A 533 27.25 24.14 20.61
N GLU A 534 26.11 24.11 21.29
CA GLU A 534 25.79 23.09 22.27
C GLU A 534 25.64 21.70 21.63
N VAL A 535 24.83 21.59 20.58
CA VAL A 535 24.65 20.32 19.84
C VAL A 535 25.97 19.85 19.24
N TYR A 536 26.79 20.75 18.71
CA TYR A 536 28.10 20.38 18.18
C TYR A 536 29.01 19.75 19.22
N THR A 537 29.00 20.28 20.45
CA THR A 537 29.74 19.73 21.58
C THR A 537 29.24 18.32 21.92
N ILE A 538 27.91 18.15 22.01
CA ILE A 538 27.26 16.87 22.31
C ILE A 538 27.63 15.79 21.28
N PHE A 539 27.62 16.12 19.99
CA PHE A 539 27.87 15.13 18.91
C PHE A 539 29.35 14.93 18.55
N SER A 540 30.24 15.74 19.12
CA SER A 540 31.69 15.61 18.94
C SER A 540 32.35 14.75 20.02
N GLU A 541 31.70 14.55 21.17
CA GLU A 541 32.17 13.65 22.23
C GLU A 541 31.82 12.20 21.87
N GLU A 542 32.76 11.47 21.25
CA GLU A 542 32.56 10.07 20.87
C GLU A 542 32.61 9.09 22.05
N ASP A 543 33.18 9.47 23.20
CA ASP A 543 33.29 8.64 24.41
C ASP A 543 33.14 9.49 25.69
N PRO A 544 32.05 9.34 26.48
CA PRO A 544 31.82 10.11 27.72
C PRO A 544 32.78 9.73 28.88
N CYS A 545 33.61 8.70 28.72
CA CYS A 545 34.46 8.16 29.79
C CYS A 545 35.90 8.72 29.83
N THR A 546 36.28 9.65 28.93
CA THR A 546 37.64 10.21 28.93
C THR A 546 37.58 11.72 29.12
N PHE A 547 38.13 12.22 30.24
CA PHE A 547 38.40 13.64 30.49
C PHE A 547 39.43 14.18 29.47
N LYS A 548 39.04 14.32 28.20
CA LYS A 548 39.82 15.03 27.18
C LYS A 548 39.27 16.45 27.01
N GLN A 549 40.19 17.37 26.70
CA GLN A 549 39.93 18.79 26.45
C GLN A 549 38.64 19.03 25.67
N LYS A 550 37.86 20.03 26.11
CA LYS A 550 36.65 20.53 25.44
C LYS A 550 36.85 20.55 23.93
N ALA A 551 35.91 19.96 23.19
CA ALA A 551 35.93 19.92 21.74
C ALA A 551 36.22 21.30 21.15
N ALA A 552 37.06 21.35 20.11
CA ALA A 552 37.36 22.59 19.41
C ALA A 552 36.04 23.19 18.88
N LEU A 553 35.89 24.51 19.03
CA LEU A 553 34.73 25.25 18.51
C LEU A 553 34.53 24.93 17.02
N PRO A 554 33.27 24.83 16.56
CA PRO A 554 32.99 24.49 15.17
C PRO A 554 33.68 25.48 14.24
N ARG A 555 34.38 24.96 13.22
CA ARG A 555 35.04 25.81 12.21
C ARG A 555 33.96 26.55 11.41
N GLN A 556 33.73 27.80 11.77
CA GLN A 556 32.72 28.66 11.15
C GLN A 556 33.34 29.59 10.11
N LYS A 557 32.66 29.77 8.98
CA LYS A 557 32.95 30.86 8.03
C LYS A 557 31.77 31.82 8.03
N ILE A 558 32.07 33.10 8.25
CA ILE A 558 31.08 34.18 8.22
C ILE A 558 31.22 34.88 6.87
N ILE A 559 30.13 34.96 6.12
CA ILE A 559 30.09 35.51 4.77
C ILE A 559 29.02 36.60 4.72
N ASN A 560 29.41 37.80 4.31
CA ASN A 560 28.47 38.87 4.04
C ASN A 560 27.75 38.60 2.70
N THR A 561 26.42 38.70 2.66
CA THR A 561 25.63 38.36 1.48
C THR A 561 24.70 39.53 1.10
N PRO A 562 24.26 39.64 -0.17
CA PRO A 562 23.37 40.72 -0.58
C PRO A 562 22.01 40.75 0.12
N TYR A 563 21.64 39.66 0.82
CA TYR A 563 20.37 39.52 1.55
C TYR A 563 20.55 39.60 3.08
N GLY A 564 21.76 39.84 3.57
CA GLY A 564 22.09 39.84 5.01
C GLY A 564 23.41 39.13 5.27
N GLY A 565 23.37 37.96 5.91
CA GLY A 565 24.56 37.18 6.25
C GLY A 565 24.41 35.69 5.99
N ARG A 566 25.53 34.98 5.93
CA ARG A 566 25.56 33.51 5.91
C ARG A 566 26.66 32.98 6.81
N LEU A 567 26.31 31.99 7.62
CA LEU A 567 27.24 31.21 8.43
C LEU A 567 27.38 29.82 7.82
N GLU A 568 28.62 29.36 7.60
CA GLU A 568 28.90 27.99 7.13
C GLU A 568 29.61 27.20 8.23
N TYR A 569 29.03 26.06 8.57
CA TYR A 569 29.53 25.11 9.56
C TYR A 569 29.86 23.78 8.89
N THR A 570 31.01 23.19 9.21
CA THR A 570 31.30 21.79 8.86
C THR A 570 30.92 20.91 10.06
N LEU A 571 29.95 20.02 9.86
CA LEU A 571 29.48 19.10 10.90
C LEU A 571 30.55 18.05 11.24
N PRO A 572 30.48 17.39 12.41
CA PRO A 572 31.53 16.47 12.88
C PRO A 572 31.86 15.34 11.90
N LYS A 573 30.89 14.87 11.09
CA LYS A 573 31.12 13.81 10.09
C LYS A 573 31.30 14.32 8.65
N GLY A 574 31.51 15.62 8.49
CA GLY A 574 31.96 16.25 7.25
C GLY A 574 30.88 16.79 6.32
N ASN A 575 29.58 16.61 6.62
CA ASN A 575 28.54 17.30 5.87
C ASN A 575 28.53 18.81 6.19
N LEU A 576 27.97 19.59 5.28
CA LEU A 576 27.97 21.05 5.35
C LEU A 576 26.61 21.56 5.84
N MET A 577 26.62 22.48 6.80
CA MET A 577 25.43 23.19 7.27
C MET A 577 25.59 24.69 7.06
N MET A 578 24.63 25.30 6.37
CA MET A 578 24.59 26.73 6.09
C MET A 578 23.41 27.39 6.79
N VAL A 579 23.66 28.47 7.53
CA VAL A 579 22.63 29.31 8.12
C VAL A 579 22.58 30.62 7.33
N HIS A 580 21.46 30.87 6.67
CA HIS A 580 21.18 32.07 5.89
C HIS A 580 20.38 33.04 6.77
N LEU A 581 21.03 34.13 7.20
CA LEU A 581 20.43 35.18 8.01
C LEU A 581 19.86 36.26 7.08
N LYS A 582 18.54 36.36 7.01
CA LYS A 582 17.84 37.30 6.11
C LYS A 582 17.57 38.63 6.80
N ASP A 583 17.86 39.70 6.07
CA ASP A 583 17.51 41.06 6.47
C ASP A 583 16.20 41.50 5.82
N LYS A 584 15.20 41.82 6.65
CA LYS A 584 13.85 42.21 6.19
C LYS A 584 13.82 43.45 5.30
N THR A 585 14.84 44.32 5.35
CA THR A 585 14.90 45.52 4.49
C THR A 585 15.52 45.22 3.13
N LEU A 586 16.34 44.17 3.02
CA LEU A 586 17.04 43.80 1.79
C LEU A 586 16.26 42.77 0.98
N ILE A 587 15.60 41.82 1.66
CA ILE A 587 14.86 40.73 1.03
C ILE A 587 13.48 40.56 1.63
N ARG A 588 12.53 40.04 0.83
CA ARG A 588 11.16 39.76 1.28
C ARG A 588 11.17 38.72 2.41
N HIS A 589 10.44 39.02 3.46
CA HIS A 589 10.19 38.15 4.60
C HIS A 589 8.91 37.32 4.39
N LYS A 590 8.64 36.39 5.30
CA LYS A 590 7.70 35.25 5.31
C LYS A 590 8.26 33.95 4.73
N LYS A 591 7.71 32.84 5.24
CA LYS A 591 8.05 31.46 4.90
C LYS A 591 8.13 31.20 3.39
N ARG A 592 7.10 31.57 2.62
CA ARG A 592 7.09 31.43 1.14
C ARG A 592 8.29 32.07 0.47
N TRP A 593 8.70 33.28 0.88
CA TRP A 593 9.84 33.98 0.27
C TRP A 593 11.17 33.35 0.66
N SER A 594 11.28 32.81 1.88
CA SER A 594 12.41 31.95 2.26
C SER A 594 12.46 30.67 1.41
N GLN A 595 11.30 30.08 1.11
CA GLN A 595 11.23 28.91 0.22
C GLN A 595 11.68 29.25 -1.22
N ILE A 596 11.16 30.34 -1.78
CA ILE A 596 11.58 30.83 -3.10
C ILE A 596 13.10 31.07 -3.14
N MET A 597 13.66 31.67 -2.09
CA MET A 597 15.09 31.96 -2.01
C MET A 597 15.94 30.69 -2.12
N TYR A 598 15.60 29.63 -1.37
CA TYR A 598 16.36 28.38 -1.44
C TYR A 598 16.16 27.65 -2.77
N LEU A 599 14.95 27.71 -3.35
CA LEU A 599 14.68 27.12 -4.65
C LEU A 599 15.55 27.76 -5.73
N TYR A 600 15.67 29.09 -5.76
CA TYR A 600 16.57 29.79 -6.69
C TYR A 600 18.04 29.50 -6.39
N TYR A 601 18.44 29.49 -5.13
CA TYR A 601 19.82 29.23 -4.76
C TYR A 601 20.28 27.81 -5.14
N ILE A 602 19.48 26.80 -4.80
CA ILE A 602 19.82 25.38 -4.99
C ILE A 602 19.57 24.96 -6.44
N LEU A 603 18.34 25.10 -6.93
CA LEU A 603 17.94 24.60 -8.25
C LEU A 603 18.36 25.56 -9.37
N GLY A 604 18.29 26.87 -9.12
CA GLY A 604 18.64 27.89 -10.10
C GLY A 604 20.15 28.07 -10.25
N TRP A 605 20.87 28.25 -9.14
CA TRP A 605 22.29 28.58 -9.17
C TRP A 605 23.20 27.36 -8.91
N SER A 606 23.05 26.65 -7.78
CA SER A 606 23.97 25.59 -7.36
C SER A 606 24.02 24.46 -8.39
N LEU A 607 22.85 23.97 -8.83
CA LEU A 607 22.73 22.91 -9.81
C LEU A 607 23.23 23.32 -11.20
N ASN A 608 22.87 24.53 -11.69
CA ASN A 608 23.20 24.93 -13.06
C ASN A 608 24.62 25.47 -13.22
N ARG A 609 25.25 26.01 -12.15
CA ARG A 609 26.57 26.67 -12.23
C ARG A 609 27.65 25.76 -12.81
N GLN A 610 27.65 24.48 -12.45
CA GLN A 610 28.63 23.52 -12.98
C GLN A 610 28.49 23.33 -14.50
N TYR A 611 27.26 23.28 -15.01
CA TYR A 611 26.99 23.14 -16.44
C TYR A 611 27.31 24.40 -17.23
N PHE A 612 27.06 25.59 -16.67
CA PHE A 612 27.49 26.84 -17.30
C PHE A 612 29.02 26.93 -17.43
N LYS A 613 29.78 26.45 -16.43
CA LYS A 613 31.24 26.41 -16.53
C LYS A 613 31.71 25.42 -17.60
N LYS A 614 31.11 24.23 -17.67
CA LYS A 614 31.40 23.21 -18.68
C LYS A 614 31.04 23.65 -20.10
N LEU A 615 29.90 24.31 -20.26
CA LEU A 615 29.49 24.92 -21.53
C LEU A 615 30.50 25.98 -21.99
N LYS A 616 30.99 26.83 -21.07
CA LYS A 616 32.06 27.80 -21.37
C LYS A 616 33.40 27.13 -21.71
N ALA A 617 33.63 25.91 -21.23
CA ALA A 617 34.80 25.11 -21.55
C ALA A 617 34.69 24.34 -22.87
N GLY A 618 33.58 24.49 -23.62
CA GLY A 618 33.40 23.90 -24.94
C GLY A 618 32.83 22.48 -24.97
N GLU A 619 32.27 21.98 -23.87
CA GLU A 619 31.59 20.67 -23.85
C GLU A 619 30.30 20.68 -24.71
N GLU A 620 29.98 19.52 -25.30
CA GLU A 620 28.85 19.35 -26.22
C GLU A 620 27.49 19.61 -25.53
N LEU A 621 26.70 20.50 -26.12
CA LEU A 621 25.46 21.01 -25.52
C LEU A 621 24.42 19.92 -25.22
N ASP A 622 24.28 18.92 -26.09
CA ASP A 622 23.25 17.90 -25.93
C ASP A 622 23.61 16.90 -24.82
N SER A 623 24.88 16.53 -24.69
CA SER A 623 25.38 15.74 -23.55
C SER A 623 25.16 16.48 -22.21
N LEU A 624 25.36 17.81 -22.19
CA LEU A 624 25.15 18.64 -21.01
C LEU A 624 23.68 18.72 -20.64
N LYS A 625 22.77 18.86 -21.62
CA LYS A 625 21.32 18.85 -21.38
C LYS A 625 20.85 17.53 -20.79
N GLU A 626 21.33 16.40 -21.31
CA GLU A 626 20.98 15.07 -20.80
C GLU A 626 21.50 14.87 -19.36
N ASN A 627 22.74 15.24 -19.10
CA ASN A 627 23.32 15.17 -17.76
C ASN A 627 22.61 16.09 -16.78
N LEU A 628 22.26 17.32 -17.19
CA LEU A 628 21.47 18.24 -16.37
C LEU A 628 20.08 17.67 -16.07
N LYS A 629 19.45 17.02 -17.04
CA LYS A 629 18.15 16.35 -16.82
C LYS A 629 18.27 15.24 -15.77
N LYS A 630 19.30 14.40 -15.86
CA LYS A 630 19.58 13.35 -14.86
C LYS A 630 19.84 13.93 -13.47
N ASP A 631 20.66 14.98 -13.38
CA ASP A 631 20.95 15.66 -12.11
C ASP A 631 19.70 16.29 -11.49
N LYS A 632 18.80 16.85 -12.31
CA LYS A 632 17.49 17.36 -11.84
C LYS A 632 16.62 16.24 -11.27
N GLU A 633 16.62 15.06 -11.89
CA GLU A 633 15.84 13.91 -11.44
C GLU A 633 16.40 13.28 -10.14
N ASN A 634 17.72 13.37 -9.94
CA ASN A 634 18.46 12.86 -8.76
C ASN A 634 18.72 13.90 -7.66
N THR A 635 18.19 15.12 -7.82
CA THR A 635 18.23 16.16 -6.79
C THR A 635 16.91 16.20 -6.05
N TYR A 636 16.95 16.20 -4.71
CA TYR A 636 15.77 16.33 -3.87
C TYR A 636 15.93 17.48 -2.86
N ILE A 637 14.80 18.10 -2.50
CA ILE A 637 14.72 19.14 -1.48
C ILE A 637 13.80 18.65 -0.37
N LEU A 638 14.32 18.52 0.84
CA LEU A 638 13.54 18.22 2.03
C LEU A 638 13.14 19.54 2.69
N ALA A 639 11.86 19.91 2.58
CA ALA A 639 11.28 21.06 3.26
C ALA A 639 11.00 20.71 4.73
N LEU A 640 11.44 21.59 5.63
CA LEU A 640 11.36 21.43 7.08
C LEU A 640 10.88 22.72 7.75
N ASP A 641 10.11 22.58 8.82
CA ASP A 641 9.79 23.67 9.73
C ASP A 641 10.79 23.67 10.91
N GLY A 642 11.03 24.84 11.51
CA GLY A 642 12.03 25.03 12.57
C GLY A 642 11.79 24.26 13.87
N ASP A 643 10.61 23.65 14.03
CA ASP A 643 10.18 22.88 15.20
C ASP A 643 10.10 21.36 14.94
N THR A 644 10.61 20.91 13.78
CA THR A 644 10.48 19.50 13.36
C THR A 644 11.59 18.63 13.95
N ASP A 645 11.20 17.50 14.56
CA ASP A 645 12.10 16.41 14.98
C ASP A 645 11.88 15.18 14.09
N PHE A 646 12.94 14.65 13.51
CA PHE A 646 12.87 13.48 12.64
C PHE A 646 14.05 12.52 12.82
N GLN A 647 13.84 11.27 12.41
CA GLN A 647 14.86 10.24 12.40
C GLN A 647 15.45 10.04 10.99
N PRO A 648 16.74 9.71 10.86
CA PRO A 648 17.37 9.49 9.55
C PRO A 648 16.65 8.46 8.68
N SER A 649 16.14 7.38 9.29
CA SER A 649 15.37 6.35 8.60
C SER A 649 14.10 6.90 7.92
N ALA A 650 13.43 7.89 8.53
CA ALA A 650 12.25 8.51 7.95
C ALA A 650 12.57 9.24 6.63
N VAL A 651 13.72 9.92 6.57
CA VAL A 651 14.20 10.59 5.34
C VAL A 651 14.53 9.55 4.26
N MET A 652 15.19 8.45 4.63
CA MET A 652 15.50 7.37 3.66
C MET A 652 14.23 6.76 3.06
N LEU A 653 13.17 6.59 3.86
CA LEU A 653 11.89 6.08 3.37
C LEU A 653 11.23 7.02 2.35
N LEU A 654 11.41 8.35 2.48
CA LEU A 654 10.94 9.30 1.47
C LEU A 654 11.79 9.22 0.19
N ILE A 655 13.12 9.14 0.33
CA ILE A 655 14.04 9.00 -0.80
C ILE A 655 13.72 7.72 -1.59
N ASP A 656 13.61 6.57 -0.91
CA ASP A 656 13.26 5.30 -1.53
C ASP A 656 11.91 5.37 -2.26
N ARG A 657 10.96 6.13 -1.70
CA ARG A 657 9.67 6.36 -2.33
C ARG A 657 9.83 7.11 -3.65
N LEU A 658 10.53 8.24 -3.67
CA LEU A 658 10.73 9.00 -4.91
C LEU A 658 11.60 8.24 -5.92
N LYS A 659 12.62 7.49 -5.49
CA LYS A 659 13.41 6.60 -6.35
C LYS A 659 12.55 5.53 -7.02
N LEU A 660 11.60 4.97 -6.27
CA LEU A 660 10.75 3.90 -6.78
C LEU A 660 9.73 4.42 -7.81
N TYR A 661 9.27 5.68 -7.72
CA TYR A 661 8.22 6.23 -8.59
C TYR A 661 8.70 7.51 -9.32
N PRO A 662 9.13 7.41 -10.59
CA PRO A 662 9.62 8.57 -11.36
C PRO A 662 8.60 9.70 -11.53
N GLU A 663 7.31 9.38 -11.68
CA GLU A 663 6.21 10.35 -11.82
C GLU A 663 5.85 11.08 -10.50
N VAL A 664 6.45 10.68 -9.37
CA VAL A 664 6.21 11.33 -8.08
C VAL A 664 7.14 12.54 -7.95
N GLY A 665 6.51 13.71 -7.86
CA GLY A 665 7.18 15.00 -7.68
C GLY A 665 7.39 15.36 -6.22
N ALA A 666 6.56 14.84 -5.31
CA ALA A 666 6.73 15.05 -3.87
C ALA A 666 6.18 13.87 -3.04
N ALA A 667 6.80 13.61 -1.89
CA ALA A 667 6.25 12.72 -0.88
C ALA A 667 6.38 13.31 0.52
N CYS A 668 5.34 13.14 1.32
CA CYS A 668 5.31 13.56 2.71
C CYS A 668 5.28 12.37 3.68
N GLY A 669 5.88 12.59 4.85
CA GLY A 669 5.78 11.65 5.97
C GLY A 669 4.49 11.82 6.77
N ARG A 670 4.29 10.91 7.72
CA ARG A 670 3.30 11.00 8.78
C ARG A 670 3.81 11.93 9.87
N ILE A 671 2.97 12.90 10.23
CA ILE A 671 3.30 13.92 11.20
C ILE A 671 2.61 13.61 12.52
N HIS A 672 3.38 13.60 13.60
CA HIS A 672 2.91 13.38 14.97
C HIS A 672 2.98 14.68 15.76
N PRO A 673 1.83 15.25 16.16
CA PRO A 673 1.84 16.44 17.00
C PRO A 673 2.34 16.13 18.40
N THR A 674 3.25 16.98 18.90
CA THR A 674 3.85 16.92 20.24
C THR A 674 3.50 18.15 21.05
N GLY A 675 3.62 18.05 22.38
CA GLY A 675 3.21 19.09 23.33
C GLY A 675 2.31 18.56 24.43
N THR A 676 1.85 19.46 25.29
CA THR A 676 1.05 19.15 26.48
C THR A 676 -0.30 19.89 26.47
N GLY A 677 -1.27 19.32 27.18
CA GLY A 677 -2.58 19.95 27.39
C GLY A 677 -3.69 19.48 26.44
N PRO A 678 -4.94 19.90 26.72
CA PRO A 678 -6.13 19.40 26.03
C PRO A 678 -6.19 19.80 24.56
N MET A 679 -5.65 20.96 24.19
CA MET A 679 -5.59 21.41 22.80
C MET A 679 -4.70 20.50 21.94
N VAL A 680 -3.62 19.97 22.52
CA VAL A 680 -2.73 19.02 21.83
C VAL A 680 -3.40 17.66 21.70
N TRP A 681 -4.19 17.21 22.68
CA TRP A 681 -4.96 15.96 22.57
C TRP A 681 -5.98 16.02 21.44
N TYR A 682 -6.69 17.14 21.31
CA TYR A 682 -7.61 17.38 20.19
C TYR A 682 -6.88 17.31 18.84
N GLN A 683 -5.74 17.97 18.72
CA GLN A 683 -4.94 17.94 17.49
C GLN A 683 -4.35 16.56 17.17
N LYS A 684 -3.95 15.79 18.19
CA LYS A 684 -3.54 14.38 18.01
C LYS A 684 -4.65 13.55 17.38
N PHE A 685 -5.88 13.67 17.91
CA PHE A 685 -7.04 12.99 17.35
C PHE A 685 -7.32 13.43 15.92
N GLU A 686 -7.32 14.74 15.66
CA GLU A 686 -7.60 15.27 14.33
C GLU A 686 -6.55 14.86 13.29
N TYR A 687 -5.27 14.95 13.63
CA TYR A 687 -4.18 14.48 12.77
C TYR A 687 -4.31 12.99 12.49
N ALA A 688 -4.70 12.17 13.48
CA ALA A 688 -4.93 10.76 13.28
C ALA A 688 -6.07 10.52 12.27
N VAL A 689 -7.22 11.17 12.44
CA VAL A 689 -8.35 11.08 11.50
C VAL A 689 -7.94 11.52 10.09
N GLY A 690 -7.26 12.65 9.97
CA GLY A 690 -6.80 13.18 8.67
C GLY A 690 -5.79 12.27 7.97
N HIS A 691 -4.82 11.71 8.69
CA HIS A 691 -3.82 10.82 8.11
C HIS A 691 -4.37 9.42 7.82
N TRP A 692 -5.18 8.85 8.72
CA TRP A 692 -5.67 7.47 8.61
C TRP A 692 -6.83 7.33 7.62
N LEU A 693 -7.71 8.31 7.55
CA LEU A 693 -8.88 8.27 6.66
C LEU A 693 -8.65 9.12 5.42
N GLN A 694 -8.56 10.44 5.57
CA GLN A 694 -8.62 11.35 4.43
C GLN A 694 -7.41 11.21 3.49
N LYS A 695 -6.19 11.38 3.99
CA LYS A 695 -4.97 11.25 3.16
C LYS A 695 -4.82 9.87 2.56
N THR A 696 -5.22 8.83 3.32
CA THR A 696 -5.18 7.45 2.82
C THR A 696 -6.20 7.24 1.70
N ALA A 697 -7.43 7.74 1.83
CA ALA A 697 -8.44 7.71 0.79
C ALA A 697 -7.97 8.48 -0.47
N GLU A 698 -7.49 9.71 -0.30
CA GLU A 698 -6.94 10.52 -1.41
C GLU A 698 -5.80 9.79 -2.13
N HIS A 699 -4.85 9.23 -1.37
CA HIS A 699 -3.72 8.49 -1.93
C HIS A 699 -4.14 7.21 -2.67
N VAL A 700 -5.20 6.53 -2.20
CA VAL A 700 -5.76 5.33 -2.83
C VAL A 700 -6.51 5.68 -4.11
N PHE A 701 -7.39 6.69 -4.09
CA PHE A 701 -8.18 7.10 -5.25
C PHE A 701 -7.35 7.79 -6.33
N GLY A 702 -6.29 8.52 -5.95
CA GLY A 702 -5.41 9.17 -6.92
C GLY A 702 -4.07 9.59 -6.31
N CYS A 703 -4.07 10.76 -5.67
CA CYS A 703 -2.91 11.38 -5.05
C CYS A 703 -3.35 12.25 -3.87
N VAL A 704 -2.42 12.58 -2.98
CA VAL A 704 -2.72 13.51 -1.89
C VAL A 704 -2.69 14.95 -2.42
N LEU A 705 -3.55 15.82 -1.90
CA LEU A 705 -3.64 17.21 -2.39
C LEU A 705 -2.58 18.15 -1.80
N CYS A 706 -1.92 17.75 -0.71
CA CYS A 706 -0.95 18.60 -0.02
C CYS A 706 0.11 17.77 0.72
N SER A 707 1.36 18.14 0.52
CA SER A 707 2.51 17.76 1.35
C SER A 707 2.75 18.87 2.39
N PRO A 708 2.68 18.60 3.70
CA PRO A 708 2.92 19.61 4.73
C PRO A 708 4.38 20.10 4.72
N GLY A 709 4.60 21.39 4.95
CA GLY A 709 5.95 21.99 4.92
C GLY A 709 6.91 21.51 6.01
N CYS A 710 6.41 20.89 7.08
CA CYS A 710 7.24 20.44 8.19
C CYS A 710 8.12 19.22 7.87
N PHE A 711 7.68 18.30 6.99
CA PHE A 711 8.48 17.12 6.63
C PHE A 711 8.06 16.52 5.29
N SER A 712 8.54 17.14 4.20
CA SER A 712 8.19 16.74 2.83
C SER A 712 9.38 16.81 1.89
N LEU A 713 9.57 15.74 1.11
CA LEU A 713 10.63 15.63 0.13
C LEU A 713 10.09 15.92 -1.28
N PHE A 714 10.71 16.87 -1.98
CA PHE A 714 10.36 17.30 -3.32
C PHE A 714 11.46 16.93 -4.32
N ARG A 715 11.08 16.52 -5.54
CA ARG A 715 12.00 16.26 -6.64
C ARG A 715 12.38 17.57 -7.33
N GLY A 716 13.68 17.78 -7.56
CA GLY A 716 14.22 18.95 -8.25
C GLY A 716 13.60 19.13 -9.64
N ALA A 717 13.53 18.06 -10.43
CA ALA A 717 12.89 18.08 -11.75
C ALA A 717 11.43 18.57 -11.71
N ALA A 718 10.66 18.20 -10.68
CA ALA A 718 9.27 18.61 -10.54
C ALA A 718 9.13 20.08 -10.14
N LEU A 719 10.03 20.57 -9.27
CA LEU A 719 10.06 21.98 -8.87
C LEU A 719 10.54 22.90 -10.00
N MET A 720 11.42 22.41 -10.88
CA MET A 720 11.96 23.14 -12.03
C MET A 720 11.10 23.09 -13.30
N ASP A 721 9.89 22.52 -13.21
CA ASP A 721 8.95 22.49 -14.32
C ASP A 721 8.42 23.90 -14.63
N ASP A 722 8.16 24.20 -15.91
CA ASP A 722 8.05 25.56 -16.47
C ASP A 722 6.99 26.42 -15.78
N ASN A 723 5.90 25.80 -15.31
CA ASN A 723 4.77 26.48 -14.67
C ASN A 723 4.76 26.38 -13.14
N VAL A 724 5.70 25.65 -12.53
CA VAL A 724 5.76 25.47 -11.07
C VAL A 724 6.49 26.66 -10.46
N MET A 725 7.81 26.76 -10.67
CA MET A 725 8.62 27.83 -10.07
C MET A 725 8.18 29.22 -10.54
N LYS A 726 7.81 29.37 -11.81
CA LYS A 726 7.35 30.64 -12.38
C LYS A 726 6.07 31.15 -11.71
N ARG A 727 5.07 30.29 -11.46
CA ARG A 727 3.84 30.69 -10.76
C ARG A 727 4.05 30.82 -9.26
N TYR A 728 4.91 29.98 -8.68
CA TYR A 728 5.22 30.02 -7.25
C TYR A 728 5.87 31.34 -6.81
N THR A 729 6.48 32.08 -7.72
CA THR A 729 7.17 33.36 -7.45
C THR A 729 6.29 34.59 -7.66
N THR A 730 5.06 34.42 -8.17
CA THR A 730 4.12 35.53 -8.44
C THR A 730 3.73 36.24 -7.15
N LYS A 731 3.84 37.57 -7.13
CA LYS A 731 3.43 38.38 -5.96
C LYS A 731 1.91 38.29 -5.75
N ALA A 732 1.48 38.22 -4.50
CA ALA A 732 0.07 38.37 -4.16
C ALA A 732 -0.36 39.83 -4.39
N SER A 733 -1.39 40.02 -5.20
CA SER A 733 -1.97 41.34 -5.55
C SER A 733 -3.42 41.46 -5.11
N GLU A 734 -4.18 40.37 -5.17
CA GLU A 734 -5.61 40.30 -4.85
C GLU A 734 -5.84 39.57 -3.53
N ALA A 735 -7.00 39.79 -2.90
CA ALA A 735 -7.35 39.13 -1.63
C ALA A 735 -7.27 37.59 -1.70
N SER A 736 -7.75 37.01 -2.81
CA SER A 736 -7.64 35.57 -3.11
C SER A 736 -6.18 35.10 -3.13
N HIS A 737 -5.28 35.88 -3.74
CA HIS A 737 -3.85 35.58 -3.82
C HIS A 737 -3.19 35.52 -2.43
N TYR A 738 -3.59 36.37 -1.49
CA TYR A 738 -3.04 36.33 -0.13
C TYR A 738 -3.48 35.06 0.62
N VAL A 739 -4.75 34.65 0.47
CA VAL A 739 -5.28 33.42 1.08
C VAL A 739 -4.63 32.19 0.46
N GLN A 740 -4.44 32.19 -0.85
CA GLN A 740 -3.98 31.02 -1.56
C GLN A 740 -2.46 30.88 -1.53
N TYR A 741 -1.73 31.97 -1.80
CA TYR A 741 -0.29 31.90 -2.03
C TYR A 741 0.49 32.06 -0.73
N ASP A 742 0.08 33.00 0.14
CA ASP A 742 0.86 33.37 1.32
C ASP A 742 0.41 32.64 2.60
N GLN A 743 -0.87 32.23 2.72
CA GLN A 743 -1.37 31.49 3.89
C GLN A 743 -1.36 29.96 3.72
N GLY A 744 -1.29 29.47 2.48
CA GLY A 744 -1.28 28.05 2.14
C GLY A 744 -0.21 27.71 1.12
N GLU A 745 0.99 28.26 1.30
CA GLU A 745 2.12 28.18 0.38
C GLU A 745 2.50 26.73 0.03
N ASP A 746 2.51 25.83 1.02
CA ASP A 746 2.82 24.41 0.82
C ASP A 746 1.75 23.72 -0.03
N ARG A 747 0.47 24.06 0.19
CA ARG A 747 -0.66 23.53 -0.58
C ARG A 747 -0.67 24.09 -1.99
N TRP A 748 -0.41 25.38 -2.16
CA TRP A 748 -0.30 26.03 -3.46
C TRP A 748 0.83 25.42 -4.29
N LEU A 749 2.00 25.18 -3.70
CA LEU A 749 3.09 24.48 -4.37
C LEU A 749 2.66 23.08 -4.84
N CYS A 750 1.94 22.32 -4.00
CA CYS A 750 1.38 21.03 -4.40
C CYS A 750 0.34 21.15 -5.52
N THR A 751 -0.56 22.13 -5.46
CA THR A 751 -1.54 22.40 -6.52
C THR A 751 -0.84 22.62 -7.87
N LEU A 752 0.24 23.41 -7.89
CA LEU A 752 1.03 23.65 -9.10
C LEU A 752 1.67 22.37 -9.65
N LEU A 753 2.24 21.53 -8.78
CA LEU A 753 2.80 20.22 -9.15
C LEU A 753 1.73 19.31 -9.76
N LEU A 754 0.56 19.21 -9.10
CA LEU A 754 -0.56 18.40 -9.57
C LEU A 754 -1.06 18.87 -10.94
N GLN A 755 -1.20 20.18 -11.14
CA GLN A 755 -1.60 20.78 -12.41
C GLN A 755 -0.58 20.54 -13.55
N GLN A 756 0.71 20.37 -13.23
CA GLN A 756 1.74 20.01 -14.22
C GLN A 756 1.87 18.51 -14.51
N GLY A 757 1.11 17.65 -13.82
CA GLY A 757 1.13 16.22 -14.08
C GLY A 757 1.94 15.40 -13.08
N TRP A 758 2.56 16.05 -12.09
CA TRP A 758 3.30 15.35 -11.03
C TRP A 758 2.36 14.74 -10.00
N ARG A 759 2.74 13.58 -9.46
CA ARG A 759 2.02 12.95 -8.36
C ARG A 759 2.61 13.37 -7.01
N VAL A 760 1.72 13.64 -6.05
CA VAL A 760 2.07 13.84 -4.65
C VAL A 760 1.64 12.61 -3.83
N GLU A 761 2.57 12.05 -3.05
CA GLU A 761 2.34 10.84 -2.26
C GLU A 761 2.48 11.03 -0.75
N TYR A 762 1.86 10.11 -0.01
CA TYR A 762 1.95 10.01 1.44
C TYR A 762 2.61 8.69 1.84
N ASN A 763 3.66 8.76 2.65
CA ASN A 763 4.37 7.60 3.16
C ASN A 763 4.10 7.43 4.67
N ALA A 764 3.13 6.57 4.99
CA ALA A 764 2.71 6.32 6.37
C ALA A 764 3.79 5.70 7.28
N ALA A 765 4.86 5.13 6.72
CA ALA A 765 5.97 4.55 7.49
C ALA A 765 7.08 5.57 7.83
N SER A 766 7.04 6.76 7.22
CA SER A 766 8.03 7.81 7.40
C SER A 766 7.52 8.78 8.46
N ASP A 767 8.04 8.69 9.68
CA ASP A 767 7.54 9.45 10.83
C ASP A 767 8.38 10.70 11.14
N ALA A 768 7.68 11.80 11.42
CA ALA A 768 8.27 13.03 11.96
C ALA A 768 7.35 13.64 13.04
N TYR A 769 7.93 14.46 13.91
CA TYR A 769 7.27 15.07 15.05
C TYR A 769 7.36 16.60 14.93
N THR A 770 6.29 17.30 15.31
CA THR A 770 6.19 18.77 15.25
C THR A 770 5.49 19.27 16.51
N ASN A 771 5.76 20.51 16.92
CA ASN A 771 5.06 21.11 18.05
C ASN A 771 3.65 21.53 17.61
N ALA A 772 2.66 21.13 18.40
CA ALA A 772 1.29 21.56 18.19
C ALA A 772 0.96 22.77 19.07
N PRO A 773 0.16 23.73 18.57
CA PRO A 773 -0.36 24.82 19.37
C PRO A 773 -0.95 24.35 20.70
N GLN A 774 -0.45 24.90 21.81
CA GLN A 774 -0.95 24.55 23.16
C GLN A 774 -2.10 25.48 23.58
N ASP A 775 -2.06 26.73 23.13
CA ASP A 775 -3.06 27.75 23.45
C ASP A 775 -4.13 27.88 22.37
N PHE A 776 -5.36 28.21 22.80
CA PHE A 776 -6.48 28.43 21.88
C PHE A 776 -6.20 29.54 20.86
N LYS A 777 -5.51 30.61 21.25
CA LYS A 777 -5.18 31.73 20.35
C LYS A 777 -4.33 31.27 19.17
N GLU A 778 -3.28 30.51 19.47
CA GLU A 778 -2.35 29.99 18.46
C GLU A 778 -3.05 28.97 17.55
N PHE A 779 -3.79 28.03 18.15
CA PHE A 779 -4.62 27.07 17.43
C PHE A 779 -5.60 27.78 16.48
N TYR A 780 -6.35 28.76 16.97
CA TYR A 780 -7.33 29.47 16.15
C TYR A 780 -6.68 30.23 14.99
N ASN A 781 -5.52 30.88 15.23
CA ASN A 781 -4.76 31.54 14.18
C ASN A 781 -4.26 30.56 13.11
N GLN A 782 -3.86 29.35 13.50
CA GLN A 782 -3.52 28.28 12.55
C GLN A 782 -4.74 27.92 11.68
N ARG A 783 -5.92 27.75 12.28
CA ARG A 783 -7.16 27.40 11.56
C ARG A 783 -7.64 28.45 10.58
N ARG A 784 -7.50 29.73 10.95
CA ARG A 784 -7.81 30.86 10.08
C ARG A 784 -6.97 30.89 8.80
N ARG A 785 -5.76 30.32 8.83
CA ARG A 785 -4.92 30.18 7.64
C ARG A 785 -5.26 28.91 6.86
N TRP A 786 -5.37 27.77 7.55
CA TRP A 786 -5.49 26.47 6.90
C TRP A 786 -6.86 26.22 6.25
N GLY A 787 -7.95 26.62 6.89
CA GLY A 787 -9.30 26.39 6.36
C GLY A 787 -9.52 27.11 5.02
N PRO A 788 -9.40 28.45 4.99
CA PRO A 788 -9.58 29.23 3.76
C PRO A 788 -8.60 28.85 2.65
N SER A 789 -7.32 28.65 2.97
CA SER A 789 -6.33 28.26 1.96
C SER A 789 -6.58 26.87 1.37
N THR A 790 -7.12 25.94 2.17
CA THR A 790 -7.55 24.62 1.68
C THR A 790 -8.69 24.75 0.69
N MET A 791 -9.70 25.56 1.01
CA MET A 791 -10.82 25.82 0.09
C MET A 791 -10.34 26.48 -1.21
N ALA A 792 -9.55 27.55 -1.12
CA ALA A 792 -9.06 28.29 -2.28
C ALA A 792 -8.25 27.41 -3.24
N ASN A 793 -7.31 26.62 -2.71
CA ASN A 793 -6.46 25.74 -3.52
C ASN A 793 -7.24 24.59 -4.16
N THR A 794 -8.18 23.99 -3.43
CA THR A 794 -9.00 22.92 -4.01
C THR A 794 -9.94 23.48 -5.07
N ILE A 795 -10.52 24.66 -4.89
CA ILE A 795 -11.35 25.32 -5.93
C ILE A 795 -10.52 25.62 -7.19
N ASP A 796 -9.28 26.11 -7.06
CA ASP A 796 -8.37 26.31 -8.21
C ASP A 796 -8.09 24.99 -8.94
N LEU A 797 -7.78 23.92 -8.20
CA LEU A 797 -7.57 22.59 -8.78
C LEU A 797 -8.82 22.06 -9.50
N LEU A 798 -10.00 22.27 -8.93
CA LEU A 798 -11.28 21.89 -9.52
C LEU A 798 -11.59 22.71 -10.78
N GLY A 799 -11.30 24.02 -10.77
CA GLY A 799 -11.44 24.90 -11.92
C GLY A 799 -10.58 24.46 -13.11
N SER A 800 -9.36 23.99 -12.84
CA SER A 800 -8.47 23.40 -13.86
C SER A 800 -8.66 21.89 -14.05
N GLY A 801 -9.65 21.27 -13.40
CA GLY A 801 -9.72 19.81 -13.22
C GLY A 801 -9.77 19.01 -14.52
N GLY A 802 -10.42 19.54 -15.56
CA GLY A 802 -10.46 18.92 -16.89
C GLY A 802 -9.08 18.83 -17.55
N LEU A 803 -8.30 19.93 -17.51
CA LEU A 803 -6.94 19.99 -18.04
C LEU A 803 -5.97 19.17 -17.17
N THR A 804 -6.11 19.30 -15.84
CA THR A 804 -5.30 18.53 -14.89
C THR A 804 -5.48 17.03 -15.08
N SER A 805 -6.71 16.56 -15.33
CA SER A 805 -6.95 15.13 -15.57
C SER A 805 -6.37 14.61 -16.88
N GLN A 806 -6.21 15.47 -17.89
CA GLN A 806 -5.54 15.10 -19.15
C GLN A 806 -4.02 15.01 -18.98
N ARG A 807 -3.43 15.90 -18.17
CA ARG A 807 -1.98 15.97 -17.95
C ARG A 807 -1.49 14.99 -16.87
N ASN A 808 -2.29 14.77 -15.83
CA ASN A 808 -1.90 13.99 -14.66
C ASN A 808 -2.58 12.62 -14.65
N SER A 809 -1.79 11.55 -14.86
CA SER A 809 -2.27 10.16 -14.85
C SER A 809 -2.92 9.73 -13.54
N SER A 810 -2.57 10.42 -12.44
CA SER A 810 -3.06 10.12 -11.08
C SER A 810 -4.37 10.83 -10.74
N ILE A 811 -4.80 11.82 -11.54
CA ILE A 811 -6.04 12.57 -11.34
C ILE A 811 -7.01 12.21 -12.47
N SER A 812 -8.03 11.41 -12.18
CA SER A 812 -9.10 11.13 -13.14
C SER A 812 -10.25 12.13 -13.02
N LYS A 813 -11.14 12.15 -14.02
CA LYS A 813 -12.40 12.91 -13.96
C LYS A 813 -13.27 12.52 -12.76
N LEU A 814 -13.24 11.23 -12.36
CA LEU A 814 -13.99 10.77 -11.19
C LEU A 814 -13.31 11.13 -9.86
N TYR A 815 -11.98 11.24 -9.84
CA TYR A 815 -11.29 11.86 -8.71
C TYR A 815 -11.68 13.33 -8.58
N ILE A 816 -11.77 14.07 -9.69
CA ILE A 816 -12.29 15.45 -9.68
C ILE A 816 -13.73 15.48 -9.15
N LEU A 817 -14.61 14.58 -9.61
CA LEU A 817 -15.98 14.48 -9.08
C LEU A 817 -16.00 14.21 -7.57
N TYR A 818 -15.16 13.29 -7.08
CA TYR A 818 -14.99 13.05 -5.65
C TYR A 818 -14.58 14.32 -4.90
N GLN A 819 -13.64 15.09 -5.44
CA GLN A 819 -13.22 16.36 -4.84
C GLN A 819 -14.32 17.44 -4.91
N ILE A 820 -15.15 17.46 -5.96
CA ILE A 820 -16.34 18.32 -6.04
C ILE A 820 -17.33 17.97 -4.93
N ILE A 821 -17.64 16.69 -4.75
CA ILE A 821 -18.55 16.23 -3.69
C ILE A 821 -17.98 16.55 -2.31
N SER A 822 -16.69 16.32 -2.10
CA SER A 822 -15.99 16.64 -0.84
C SER A 822 -16.00 18.15 -0.55
N MET A 823 -15.77 18.98 -1.56
CA MET A 823 -15.85 20.44 -1.44
C MET A 823 -17.29 20.90 -1.15
N ALA A 824 -18.28 20.36 -1.85
CA ALA A 824 -19.69 20.65 -1.61
C ALA A 824 -20.10 20.26 -0.19
N ALA A 825 -19.70 19.09 0.29
CA ALA A 825 -19.94 18.65 1.67
C ALA A 825 -19.27 19.58 2.69
N SER A 826 -18.06 20.07 2.41
CA SER A 826 -17.36 21.03 3.28
C SER A 826 -18.07 22.38 3.35
N ILE A 827 -18.60 22.86 2.23
CA ILE A 827 -19.39 24.11 2.16
C ILE A 827 -20.73 23.97 2.88
N LEU A 828 -21.37 22.81 2.79
CA LEU A 828 -22.65 22.51 3.46
C LEU A 828 -22.49 22.21 4.96
N GLY A 829 -21.29 21.86 5.42
CA GLY A 829 -21.01 21.46 6.80
C GLY A 829 -21.57 22.40 7.88
N PRO A 830 -21.34 23.73 7.81
CA PRO A 830 -21.91 24.67 8.77
C PRO A 830 -23.44 24.65 8.83
N ALA A 831 -24.11 24.48 7.69
CA ALA A 831 -25.57 24.39 7.64
C ALA A 831 -26.08 23.10 8.31
N THR A 832 -25.41 21.97 8.07
CA THR A 832 -25.73 20.69 8.72
C THR A 832 -25.61 20.80 10.24
N ILE A 833 -24.57 21.47 10.76
CA ILE A 833 -24.39 21.69 12.21
C ILE A 833 -25.53 22.54 12.77
N CYS A 834 -25.95 23.61 12.07
CA CYS A 834 -27.07 24.45 12.51
C CYS A 834 -28.38 23.65 12.57
N LEU A 835 -28.63 22.78 11.58
CA LEU A 835 -29.80 21.88 11.57
C LEU A 835 -29.76 20.88 12.72
N MET A 836 -28.58 20.30 13.03
CA MET A 836 -28.42 19.41 14.18
C MET A 836 -28.71 20.11 15.51
N ILE A 837 -28.23 21.34 15.68
CA ILE A 837 -28.50 22.14 16.88
C ILE A 837 -29.99 22.49 16.98
N SER A 838 -30.61 22.91 15.87
CA SER A 838 -32.05 23.17 15.81
C SER A 838 -32.87 21.93 16.23
N GLY A 839 -32.56 20.75 15.68
CA GLY A 839 -33.22 19.50 16.06
C GLY A 839 -33.08 19.17 17.55
N SER A 840 -31.93 19.49 18.14
CA SER A 840 -31.73 19.32 19.59
C SER A 840 -32.58 20.30 20.42
N PHE A 841 -32.77 21.54 19.97
CA PHE A 841 -33.66 22.48 20.66
C PHE A 841 -35.12 22.03 20.59
N VAL A 842 -35.57 21.56 19.43
CA VAL A 842 -36.93 20.99 19.28
C VAL A 842 -37.12 19.80 20.23
N PHE A 843 -36.15 18.90 20.31
CA PHE A 843 -36.27 17.69 21.14
C PHE A 843 -36.18 17.96 22.65
N ILE A 844 -35.23 18.78 23.09
CA ILE A 844 -34.97 19.01 24.53
C ILE A 844 -35.90 20.08 25.10
N LEU A 845 -36.11 21.18 24.37
CA LEU A 845 -36.80 22.37 24.85
C LEU A 845 -38.26 22.46 24.33
N ASN A 846 -38.72 21.51 23.51
CA ASN A 846 -40.06 21.53 22.88
C ASN A 846 -40.37 22.87 22.19
N MET A 847 -39.37 23.47 21.55
CA MET A 847 -39.51 24.73 20.81
C MET A 847 -40.11 24.50 19.42
N ASP A 848 -40.76 25.51 18.86
CA ASP A 848 -41.18 25.53 17.45
C ASP A 848 -39.95 25.42 16.52
N GLU A 849 -40.10 24.68 15.43
CA GLU A 849 -39.01 24.37 14.48
C GLU A 849 -38.38 25.63 13.88
N ASN A 850 -39.19 26.64 13.56
CA ASN A 850 -38.70 27.88 12.96
C ASN A 850 -37.92 28.73 13.97
N ILE A 851 -38.38 28.76 15.22
CA ILE A 851 -37.73 29.50 16.31
C ILE A 851 -36.41 28.81 16.67
N ALA A 852 -36.40 27.48 16.78
CA ALA A 852 -35.21 26.69 17.02
C ALA A 852 -34.13 26.91 15.93
N LEU A 853 -34.55 26.92 14.67
CA LEU A 853 -33.65 27.16 13.55
C LEU A 853 -33.09 28.59 13.56
N ALA A 854 -33.94 29.59 13.82
CA ALA A 854 -33.49 30.97 13.96
C ALA A 854 -32.45 31.12 15.08
N LEU A 855 -32.68 30.49 16.23
CA LEU A 855 -31.74 30.53 17.36
C LEU A 855 -30.39 29.86 17.05
N ALA A 856 -30.39 28.83 16.21
CA ALA A 856 -29.16 28.17 15.77
C ALA A 856 -28.34 29.02 14.77
N ILE A 857 -29.02 29.79 13.90
CA ILE A 857 -28.39 30.54 12.79
C ILE A 857 -27.95 31.96 13.17
N VAL A 858 -28.68 32.63 14.08
CA VAL A 858 -28.41 34.03 14.45
C VAL A 858 -26.99 34.23 15.03
N PRO A 859 -26.50 33.42 16.00
CA PRO A 859 -25.18 33.66 16.58
C PRO A 859 -24.01 33.56 15.59
N PRO A 860 -23.95 32.57 14.67
CA PRO A 860 -22.95 32.55 13.60
C PRO A 860 -23.00 33.78 12.68
N ILE A 861 -24.20 34.25 12.29
CA ILE A 861 -24.36 35.42 11.44
C ILE A 861 -23.85 36.69 12.14
N VAL A 862 -24.21 36.87 13.42
CA VAL A 862 -23.73 37.99 14.22
C VAL A 862 -22.21 37.96 14.31
N TYR A 863 -21.62 36.79 14.59
CA TYR A 863 -20.16 36.64 14.64
C TYR A 863 -19.49 36.97 13.30
N LEU A 864 -20.09 36.56 12.17
CA LEU A 864 -19.60 36.87 10.83
C LEU A 864 -19.61 38.38 10.57
N ILE A 865 -20.67 39.10 10.94
CA ILE A 865 -20.76 40.56 10.81
C ILE A 865 -19.71 41.24 11.70
N LEU A 866 -19.52 40.76 12.93
CA LEU A 866 -18.51 41.29 13.85
C LEU A 866 -17.08 41.09 13.32
N CYS A 867 -16.81 40.00 12.59
CA CYS A 867 -15.51 39.75 11.98
C CYS A 867 -15.11 40.79 10.93
N PHE A 868 -16.07 41.48 10.29
CA PHE A 868 -15.76 42.56 9.35
C PHE A 868 -15.37 43.88 10.03
N LYS A 869 -15.79 44.11 11.28
CA LYS A 869 -15.56 45.40 11.98
C LYS A 869 -14.52 45.33 13.09
N LEU A 870 -14.32 44.17 13.72
CA LEU A 870 -13.46 44.03 14.89
C LEU A 870 -12.00 43.74 14.54
N LYS A 871 -11.08 44.09 15.45
CA LYS A 871 -9.67 43.68 15.37
C LYS A 871 -9.49 42.19 15.64
N SER A 872 -8.42 41.60 15.08
CA SER A 872 -8.13 40.16 15.15
C SER A 872 -8.15 39.59 16.57
N ASP A 873 -7.52 40.25 17.55
CA ASP A 873 -7.50 39.75 18.93
C ASP A 873 -8.88 39.71 19.58
N THR A 874 -9.75 40.69 19.28
CA THR A 874 -11.13 40.71 19.79
C THR A 874 -11.97 39.60 19.14
N GLN A 875 -11.78 39.35 17.83
CA GLN A 875 -12.43 38.24 17.14
C GLN A 875 -12.09 36.90 17.80
N ILE A 876 -10.81 36.67 18.13
CA ILE A 876 -10.35 35.42 18.76
C ILE A 876 -10.97 35.26 20.16
N LYS A 877 -11.08 36.33 20.95
CA LYS A 877 -11.73 36.28 22.27
C LYS A 877 -13.21 35.91 22.15
N ILE A 878 -13.94 36.52 21.22
CA ILE A 878 -15.35 36.19 20.97
C ILE A 878 -15.47 34.75 20.49
N ALA A 879 -14.61 34.31 19.57
CA ALA A 879 -14.57 32.93 19.09
C ALA A 879 -14.35 31.93 20.23
N ALA A 880 -13.44 32.23 21.17
CA ALA A 880 -13.18 31.37 22.32
C ALA A 880 -14.42 31.19 23.20
N ILE A 881 -15.12 32.28 23.52
CA ILE A 881 -16.38 32.25 24.29
C ILE A 881 -17.44 31.44 23.53
N MET A 882 -17.61 31.72 22.24
CA MET A 882 -18.55 30.98 21.39
C MET A 882 -18.20 29.50 21.32
N SER A 883 -16.93 29.13 21.18
CA SER A 883 -16.50 27.73 21.14
C SER A 883 -16.85 26.96 22.42
N ILE A 884 -16.73 27.59 23.59
CA ILE A 884 -17.15 26.99 24.86
C ILE A 884 -18.66 26.77 24.86
N LEU A 885 -19.45 27.77 24.46
CA LEU A 885 -20.91 27.65 24.37
C LEU A 885 -21.33 26.54 23.40
N TYR A 886 -20.70 26.50 22.21
CA TYR A 886 -20.95 25.45 21.22
C TYR A 886 -20.52 24.06 21.69
N ALA A 887 -19.48 23.93 22.51
CA ALA A 887 -19.11 22.64 23.09
C ALA A 887 -20.23 22.07 23.97
N PHE A 888 -20.85 22.91 24.81
CA PHE A 888 -22.01 22.50 25.62
C PHE A 888 -23.24 22.19 24.77
N LEU A 889 -23.53 23.02 23.76
CA LEU A 889 -24.62 22.76 22.81
C LEU A 889 -24.42 21.43 22.07
N MET A 890 -23.20 21.13 21.64
CA MET A 890 -22.87 19.87 20.96
C MET A 890 -22.93 18.64 21.88
N ALA A 891 -22.65 18.79 23.18
CA ALA A 891 -22.91 17.71 24.13
C ALA A 891 -24.42 17.44 24.26
N GLY A 892 -25.23 18.51 24.30
CA GLY A 892 -26.70 18.42 24.30
C GLY A 892 -27.25 17.74 23.04
N THR A 893 -26.72 18.06 21.85
CA THR A 893 -27.17 17.45 20.60
C THR A 893 -26.88 15.96 20.55
N ILE A 894 -25.73 15.49 21.06
CA ILE A 894 -25.42 14.06 21.17
C ILE A 894 -26.42 13.35 22.07
N LEU A 895 -26.73 13.93 23.24
CA LEU A 895 -27.72 13.37 24.17
C LEU A 895 -29.13 13.37 23.57
N SER A 896 -29.50 14.41 22.82
CA SER A 896 -30.77 14.48 22.09
C SER A 896 -30.89 13.38 21.04
N ILE A 897 -29.83 13.13 20.26
CA ILE A 897 -29.83 12.05 19.26
C ILE A 897 -30.01 10.70 19.95
N ILE A 898 -29.29 10.44 21.05
CA ILE A 898 -29.44 9.19 21.83
C ILE A 898 -30.86 9.08 22.40
N GLY A 899 -31.39 10.16 22.96
CA GLY A 899 -32.75 10.20 23.50
C GLY A 899 -33.81 9.92 22.44
N ASP A 900 -33.64 10.45 21.23
CA ASP A 900 -34.52 10.22 20.09
C ASP A 900 -34.51 8.75 19.66
N LEU A 901 -33.33 8.11 19.61
CA LEU A 901 -33.19 6.68 19.32
C LEU A 901 -33.92 5.80 20.35
N VAL A 902 -33.83 6.15 21.63
CA VAL A 902 -34.51 5.43 22.71
C VAL A 902 -36.02 5.61 22.61
N LYS A 903 -36.49 6.84 22.36
CA LYS A 903 -37.92 7.16 22.26
C LYS A 903 -38.59 6.46 21.08
N GLN A 904 -37.92 6.40 19.93
CA GLN A 904 -38.44 5.76 18.72
C GLN A 904 -38.25 4.23 18.70
N LYS A 905 -37.53 3.66 19.68
CA LYS A 905 -37.22 2.22 19.78
C LYS A 905 -36.61 1.62 18.50
N THR A 906 -35.94 2.43 17.70
CA THR A 906 -35.33 2.01 16.43
C THR A 906 -34.00 2.70 16.20
N PHE A 907 -33.04 1.96 15.67
CA PHE A 907 -31.74 2.49 15.25
C PHE A 907 -31.76 3.01 13.80
N LEU A 908 -32.87 2.80 13.08
CA LEU A 908 -33.03 3.14 11.66
C LEU A 908 -33.42 4.61 11.41
N THR A 909 -33.35 5.48 12.43
CA THR A 909 -33.51 6.92 12.19
C THR A 909 -32.30 7.44 11.41
N PRO A 910 -32.45 8.46 10.55
CA PRO A 910 -31.32 9.01 9.78
C PRO A 910 -30.14 9.45 10.68
N SER A 911 -30.44 10.10 11.81
CA SER A 911 -29.45 10.53 12.81
C SER A 911 -28.80 9.35 13.53
N GLY A 912 -29.57 8.28 13.83
CA GLY A 912 -29.06 7.04 14.42
C GLY A 912 -28.12 6.28 13.51
N LEU A 913 -28.53 6.08 12.25
CA LEU A 913 -27.71 5.45 11.24
C LEU A 913 -26.41 6.20 10.99
N PHE A 914 -26.45 7.53 10.98
CA PHE A 914 -25.24 8.36 10.86
C PHE A 914 -24.30 8.17 12.06
N LEU A 915 -24.82 8.28 13.29
CA LEU A 915 -24.01 8.13 14.50
C LEU A 915 -23.39 6.73 14.61
N ILE A 916 -24.21 5.69 14.45
CA ILE A 916 -23.75 4.29 14.50
C ILE A 916 -22.77 4.02 13.36
N GLY A 917 -23.05 4.50 12.15
CA GLY A 917 -22.16 4.38 10.99
C GLY A 917 -20.78 5.00 11.25
N MET A 918 -20.73 6.20 11.83
CA MET A 918 -19.48 6.86 12.21
C MET A 918 -18.71 6.09 13.30
N VAL A 919 -19.41 5.59 14.33
CA VAL A 919 -18.80 4.77 15.38
C VAL A 919 -18.22 3.48 14.80
N VAL A 920 -18.98 2.77 13.97
CA VAL A 920 -18.52 1.54 13.30
C VAL A 920 -17.32 1.83 12.41
N LEU A 921 -17.35 2.92 11.63
CA LEU A 921 -16.24 3.34 10.78
C LEU A 921 -14.97 3.57 11.62
N TYR A 922 -15.06 4.29 12.73
CA TYR A 922 -13.91 4.55 13.60
C TYR A 922 -13.39 3.29 14.30
N ILE A 923 -14.28 2.40 14.77
CA ILE A 923 -13.89 1.12 15.37
C ILE A 923 -13.15 0.24 14.37
N ILE A 924 -13.69 0.10 13.15
CA ILE A 924 -13.04 -0.67 12.07
C ILE A 924 -11.69 -0.06 11.73
N THR A 925 -11.62 1.28 11.61
CA THR A 925 -10.37 1.99 11.31
C THR A 925 -9.33 1.76 12.40
N ALA A 926 -9.73 1.87 13.67
CA ALA A 926 -8.86 1.61 14.81
C ALA A 926 -8.37 0.15 14.83
N PHE A 927 -9.24 -0.82 14.57
CA PHE A 927 -8.86 -2.24 14.51
C PHE A 927 -7.87 -2.53 13.38
N LEU A 928 -8.14 -2.05 12.17
CA LEU A 928 -7.23 -2.20 11.02
C LEU A 928 -5.89 -1.51 11.27
N TYR A 929 -5.90 -0.37 11.95
CA TYR A 929 -4.69 0.37 12.30
C TYR A 929 -3.89 -0.33 13.42
N CYS A 930 -4.54 -0.83 14.47
CA CYS A 930 -3.90 -1.64 15.50
C CYS A 930 -3.29 -2.91 14.89
N TYR A 931 -4.00 -3.59 13.99
CA TYR A 931 -3.49 -4.76 13.27
C TYR A 931 -2.27 -4.41 12.39
N THR A 932 -2.30 -3.31 11.65
CA THR A 932 -1.14 -2.88 10.86
C THR A 932 0.03 -2.41 11.72
N SER A 933 -0.22 -1.72 12.84
CA SER A 933 0.82 -1.27 13.76
C SER A 933 1.42 -2.40 14.62
N SER A 934 0.66 -3.45 14.90
CA SER A 934 1.13 -4.65 15.63
C SER A 934 1.74 -5.70 14.70
N ALA A 935 1.25 -5.85 13.47
CA ALA A 935 1.84 -6.73 12.44
C ALA A 935 3.12 -6.14 11.83
N PHE A 936 3.24 -4.80 11.81
CA PHE A 936 4.49 -4.09 11.58
C PHE A 936 4.98 -3.46 12.89
N PRO A 937 5.56 -4.23 13.82
CA PRO A 937 6.24 -3.62 14.93
C PRO A 937 7.32 -2.70 14.33
N VAL A 938 7.29 -1.45 14.78
CA VAL A 938 8.16 -0.34 14.38
C VAL A 938 9.66 -0.70 14.45
N GLY A 939 10.03 -1.79 15.13
CA GLY A 939 11.37 -2.39 15.14
C GLY A 939 11.76 -3.26 13.94
N ILE A 940 10.94 -3.40 12.90
CA ILE A 940 11.34 -4.17 11.71
C ILE A 940 11.99 -3.26 10.66
N TYR A 941 11.79 -1.93 10.65
CA TYR A 941 12.24 -1.00 9.58
C TYR A 941 13.70 -0.51 9.67
N SER A 942 14.55 -1.13 10.49
CA SER A 942 16.00 -1.02 10.40
C SER A 942 16.61 -1.97 9.36
#